data_AF-A0A946EY06-F1
#
_entry.id   AF-A0A946EY06-F1
#
_cell.length_a   1.000
_cell.length_b   1.000
_cell.length_c   1.000
_cell.angle_alpha   90.00
_cell.angle_beta   90.00
_cell.angle_gamma   90.00
#
_symmetry.space_group_name_H-M   'P 1'
#
loop_
_entity.id
_entity.type
_entity.pdbx_description
1 polymer ?
#
loop_
_entity_poly.entity_id
_entity_poly.type
_entity_poly.pdbx_seq_one_letter_code
_entity_poly.pdbx_strand_id
1 'polypeptide(L)'
;GCTDATACNYEENATDDDSSCLQLDDCGICGGAGIAEGSCGCDGTFPEDGYDCDGNCLIDSDGDGVCDSFEIPGCTVSVACNYDAAATDEDGSCVYATPGTNCGGDCIDDHDGDGICNEYELAGCTSSSAVNYNTQATDDDGSCEWPEGLFTGLSYELVGHDLIEGTSTYRLYANFNADTIIQVTAAYGTQEDNWAISSTEPFYQDENGNLLAQSINPDFFTFFPTVEFDSWLALGGGPGSPVALQSVGLETFFADFEETGADVLVNTAVGASLYYIPGNMGSPLSFVSDGQMLLGQFTTAGVVSVSYNLQFRDEAESSHYATDLNLVFPEFGVGCTDETACNFDVAATDDDGTCFYETAFRDCEGACNNDTDGDDVCDEEEIPGCTDETAFNYNASATDEDGTCLSIGCFDELACNYTPDADVNVLDTCEYPEPFSDCDGNCNGDYEGDGIEECAEVSGCASESANNFNPLATNDDGSCEWGDDTFQGLVYEVVGENTIDAATTYRVYAQFDTDAAVDMTSLFGNSQDPWLTTSTESFYQHPLGADFGGNINPGFYGLFPELEYDSWLTIGASPGDYNALAQENMYLYLPEFNLGNDLIIDTEMGAQIFLNPGASDTQGVPDEEGRLLVGQFTTSGVVFLRYNIRFQGADDALYEYTDVELTFPAVEGGCTDEGASNFDPSANFNDLTCIYDGCTDETADNYNPASNLNDGSCLYFGCMDTDADNYDAQANGGDQDALCLYSGCMDAMADNYNVQANTGDQLELCIYYGCTNDVADNYDSGANVDDGSCLFTGCFDAAADNYYALANTGDQDELCEYLGCTDSSADNFDSGANVDDASCLYTGCMNQIADNYNAQANTGDQDALCLYTGCMDSVASNFNPIANTGDQEVLCEYQGCTNSDADNFNSGANVDDGSCIVAGCMYDDGVNYNAAATYDDGSCLFPVQGCTDENASNYNAEAGMENGSCLFSGCTIISATNYDATASIDDGSCEFAGCMDETACNYDVNATTDDGSCLIVGCMDIDGLNFDPNANFPGGCDYPDACPGDINGDSFVDVSDLLTFFQYYGTPCPE
;
A
#
# COMPACT_ATOMS: atom_id res chain seq x y z
N GLY A 1 -8.18 0.75 63.49
CA GLY A 1 -7.66 1.07 62.16
C GLY A 1 -7.82 -0.17 61.32
N CYS A 2 -8.12 -0.01 60.03
CA CYS A 2 -8.27 -1.16 59.15
C CYS A 2 -6.94 -1.93 59.03
N THR A 3 -6.97 -3.24 59.26
CA THR A 3 -5.75 -4.09 59.19
C THR A 3 -5.73 -4.99 57.94
N ASP A 4 -6.69 -4.84 57.03
CA ASP A 4 -6.75 -5.59 55.78
C ASP A 4 -5.93 -4.85 54.72
N ALA A 5 -4.82 -5.45 54.26
CA ALA A 5 -3.89 -4.82 53.32
C ALA A 5 -4.48 -4.56 51.92
N THR A 6 -5.66 -5.12 51.62
CA THR A 6 -6.38 -4.89 50.36
C THR A 6 -7.45 -3.80 50.45
N ALA A 7 -7.71 -3.28 51.65
CA ALA A 7 -8.63 -2.18 51.87
C ALA A 7 -7.91 -0.84 51.67
N CYS A 8 -8.56 0.10 50.99
CA CYS A 8 -7.92 1.37 50.59
C CYS A 8 -7.65 2.35 51.73
N ASN A 9 -8.23 2.13 52.91
CA ASN A 9 -7.90 2.87 54.13
C ASN A 9 -7.12 1.99 55.13
N TYR A 10 -6.38 1.01 54.59
CA TYR A 10 -5.47 0.18 55.37
C TYR A 10 -4.46 1.04 56.13
N GLU A 11 -4.30 0.73 57.42
CA GLU A 11 -3.29 1.37 58.26
C GLU A 11 -2.28 0.32 58.76
N GLU A 12 -1.06 0.40 58.25
CA GLU A 12 0.03 -0.55 58.55
C GLU A 12 0.39 -0.63 60.05
N ASN A 13 0.15 0.46 60.79
CA ASN A 13 0.43 0.53 62.22
C ASN A 13 -0.76 0.11 63.10
N ALA A 14 -1.90 -0.23 62.50
CA ALA A 14 -3.06 -0.72 63.23
C ALA A 14 -2.84 -2.17 63.69
N THR A 15 -3.01 -2.41 65.00
CA THR A 15 -2.77 -3.73 65.61
C THR A 15 -4.05 -4.47 65.98
N ASP A 16 -5.20 -3.77 65.95
CA ASP A 16 -6.53 -4.32 66.15
C ASP A 16 -7.50 -3.67 65.14
N ASP A 17 -8.20 -4.51 64.37
CA ASP A 17 -9.21 -4.11 63.40
C ASP A 17 -10.51 -3.65 64.10
N ASP A 18 -10.91 -2.42 63.84
CA ASP A 18 -12.14 -1.81 64.37
C ASP A 18 -13.33 -1.86 63.39
N SER A 19 -13.21 -2.68 62.33
CA SER A 19 -14.21 -2.85 61.27
C SER A 19 -14.45 -1.56 60.47
N SER A 20 -13.42 -0.71 60.38
CA SER A 20 -13.44 0.51 59.58
C SER A 20 -12.91 0.34 58.16
N CYS A 21 -12.56 -0.89 57.75
CA CYS A 21 -12.06 -1.19 56.41
C CYS A 21 -13.06 -0.79 55.31
N LEU A 22 -12.59 0.04 54.40
CA LEU A 22 -13.32 0.53 53.22
C LEU A 22 -12.66 -0.03 51.96
N GLN A 23 -13.46 -0.20 50.92
CA GLN A 23 -13.01 -0.65 49.60
C GLN A 23 -13.06 0.54 48.65
N LEU A 24 -12.22 0.52 47.61
CA LEU A 24 -12.34 1.47 46.51
C LEU A 24 -13.70 1.25 45.86
N ASP A 25 -14.41 2.33 45.60
CA ASP A 25 -15.53 2.29 44.68
C ASP A 25 -15.04 2.36 43.23
N ASP A 26 -15.96 2.30 42.27
CA ASP A 26 -15.66 2.33 40.83
C ASP A 26 -14.99 3.65 40.38
N CYS A 27 -14.87 4.63 41.27
CA CYS A 27 -14.19 5.90 41.07
C CYS A 27 -12.81 5.99 41.72
N GLY A 28 -12.31 4.88 42.27
CA GLY A 28 -11.04 4.88 42.97
C GLY A 28 -11.08 5.68 44.28
N ILE A 29 -12.24 5.99 44.84
CA ILE A 29 -12.35 6.70 46.13
C ILE A 29 -12.63 5.70 47.25
N CYS A 30 -11.79 5.78 48.29
CA CYS A 30 -11.87 4.84 49.39
C CYS A 30 -13.13 5.02 50.27
N GLY A 31 -14.06 4.06 50.18
CA GLY A 31 -15.35 4.12 50.85
C GLY A 31 -16.28 5.21 50.29
N GLY A 32 -16.02 5.64 49.05
CA GLY A 32 -16.86 6.59 48.34
C GLY A 32 -18.21 5.99 47.94
N ALA A 33 -19.07 6.84 47.39
CA ALA A 33 -20.42 6.45 47.01
C ALA A 33 -20.50 5.77 45.63
N GLY A 34 -19.36 5.60 44.95
CA GLY A 34 -19.24 5.30 43.53
C GLY A 34 -19.55 6.50 42.65
N ILE A 35 -19.59 6.25 41.35
CA ILE A 35 -20.16 7.18 40.37
C ILE A 35 -21.60 7.48 40.82
N ALA A 36 -21.91 8.77 40.98
CA ALA A 36 -23.27 9.18 41.36
C ALA A 36 -24.27 8.69 40.29
N GLU A 37 -25.42 8.12 40.70
CA GLU A 37 -26.42 7.56 39.77
C GLU A 37 -26.74 8.55 38.62
N GLY A 38 -26.32 8.21 37.39
CA GLY A 38 -26.51 9.02 36.17
C GLY A 38 -25.31 9.88 35.73
N SER A 39 -24.20 9.85 36.45
CA SER A 39 -22.91 10.46 36.07
C SER A 39 -22.06 9.46 35.27
N CYS A 40 -21.12 9.99 34.50
CA CYS A 40 -20.27 9.27 33.58
C CYS A 40 -18.81 9.23 33.98
N GLY A 41 -18.37 10.29 34.63
CA GLY A 41 -17.12 10.31 35.36
C GLY A 41 -17.34 10.51 36.85
N CYS A 42 -16.24 10.39 37.57
CA CYS A 42 -16.13 10.61 39.02
C CYS A 42 -16.13 12.10 39.40
N ASP A 43 -15.98 12.96 38.40
CA ASP A 43 -16.06 14.42 38.45
C ASP A 43 -17.51 14.96 38.35
N GLY A 44 -18.50 14.07 38.20
CA GLY A 44 -19.88 14.49 38.03
C GLY A 44 -20.21 14.92 36.61
N THR A 45 -19.36 14.58 35.63
CA THR A 45 -19.69 14.74 34.21
C THR A 45 -20.92 13.91 33.91
N PHE A 46 -21.94 14.59 33.43
CA PHE A 46 -23.06 13.92 32.80
C PHE A 46 -22.68 13.73 31.35
N PRO A 47 -23.05 12.61 30.73
CA PRO A 47 -22.77 12.46 29.33
C PRO A 47 -23.54 13.51 28.53
N GLU A 48 -23.03 13.83 27.36
CA GLU A 48 -23.70 14.76 26.45
C GLU A 48 -25.12 14.24 26.14
N ASP A 49 -26.10 15.14 26.06
CA ASP A 49 -27.55 14.86 26.16
C ASP A 49 -28.08 13.82 25.12
N GLY A 50 -27.85 12.52 25.32
CA GLY A 50 -28.22 11.45 24.37
C GLY A 50 -27.16 10.35 24.25
N TYR A 51 -25.91 10.68 24.53
CA TYR A 51 -24.79 9.74 24.59
C TYR A 51 -24.56 9.26 26.02
N ASP A 52 -23.81 8.17 26.15
CA ASP A 52 -23.29 7.66 27.39
C ASP A 52 -21.86 8.18 27.60
N CYS A 53 -21.22 7.64 28.61
CA CYS A 53 -19.97 8.13 29.18
C CYS A 53 -18.77 7.93 28.28
N ASP A 54 -18.87 6.96 27.38
CA ASP A 54 -17.82 6.54 26.47
C ASP A 54 -18.03 7.18 25.08
N GLY A 55 -19.00 8.09 24.96
CA GLY A 55 -19.43 8.66 23.69
C GLY A 55 -20.26 7.69 22.85
N ASN A 56 -20.63 6.53 23.40
CA ASN A 56 -21.56 5.62 22.74
C ASN A 56 -22.96 6.16 22.92
N CYS A 57 -23.84 5.93 21.97
CA CYS A 57 -25.18 6.41 22.14
C CYS A 57 -25.97 5.63 23.21
N LEU A 58 -26.70 6.32 24.11
CA LEU A 58 -27.57 5.66 25.10
C LEU A 58 -28.75 4.91 24.46
N ILE A 59 -29.24 5.44 23.35
CA ILE A 59 -30.28 4.83 22.53
C ILE A 59 -29.92 5.14 21.08
N ASP A 60 -29.25 4.19 20.45
CA ASP A 60 -29.02 4.13 19.01
C ASP A 60 -29.76 2.88 18.54
N SER A 61 -30.98 3.09 18.05
CA SER A 61 -31.92 2.02 17.76
C SER A 61 -31.57 1.25 16.49
N ASP A 62 -30.79 1.83 15.58
CA ASP A 62 -30.45 1.25 14.27
C ASP A 62 -28.96 0.95 14.06
N GLY A 63 -28.10 1.39 14.99
CA GLY A 63 -26.70 1.00 15.14
C GLY A 63 -25.73 1.78 14.25
N ASP A 64 -26.11 2.96 13.77
CA ASP A 64 -25.31 3.75 12.82
C ASP A 64 -24.29 4.70 13.49
N GLY A 65 -24.29 4.75 14.82
CA GLY A 65 -23.37 5.55 15.63
C GLY A 65 -23.85 6.99 15.91
N VAL A 66 -25.04 7.37 15.45
CA VAL A 66 -25.72 8.61 15.85
C VAL A 66 -26.82 8.27 16.86
N CYS A 67 -27.11 9.18 17.79
CA CYS A 67 -28.14 8.92 18.79
C CYS A 67 -29.55 9.30 18.40
N ASP A 68 -30.54 8.51 18.81
CA ASP A 68 -31.99 8.76 18.68
C ASP A 68 -32.43 10.22 18.98
N SER A 69 -31.73 10.94 19.88
CA SER A 69 -32.04 12.34 20.23
C SER A 69 -31.43 13.40 19.30
N PHE A 70 -30.41 13.02 18.54
CA PHE A 70 -29.62 13.84 17.62
C PHE A 70 -29.74 13.42 16.17
N GLU A 71 -30.34 12.25 15.96
CA GLU A 71 -30.90 11.80 14.72
C GLU A 71 -31.75 12.88 14.07
N ILE A 72 -31.37 13.26 12.86
CA ILE A 72 -32.18 14.09 11.98
C ILE A 72 -33.01 13.12 11.15
N PRO A 73 -34.32 12.96 11.47
CA PRO A 73 -35.15 11.98 10.80
C PRO A 73 -35.36 12.44 9.36
N GLY A 74 -35.01 11.58 8.42
CA GLY A 74 -35.12 11.86 7.00
C GLY A 74 -34.61 10.70 6.18
N CYS A 75 -34.58 10.85 4.87
CA CYS A 75 -34.12 9.78 4.01
C CYS A 75 -32.58 9.78 3.95
N THR A 76 -31.95 8.75 4.52
CA THR A 76 -30.49 8.59 4.56
C THR A 76 -29.96 7.86 3.32
N VAL A 77 -30.85 7.23 2.55
CA VAL A 77 -30.51 6.44 1.37
C VAL A 77 -30.29 7.34 0.15
N SER A 78 -29.05 7.44 -0.32
CA SER A 78 -28.61 8.32 -1.43
C SER A 78 -29.35 8.12 -2.76
N VAL A 79 -30.00 6.97 -2.96
CA VAL A 79 -30.78 6.65 -4.16
C VAL A 79 -32.26 7.01 -4.07
N ALA A 80 -32.74 7.50 -2.91
CA ALA A 80 -34.13 7.92 -2.74
C ALA A 80 -34.33 9.42 -3.00
N CYS A 81 -35.57 9.76 -3.34
CA CYS A 81 -35.93 11.02 -3.99
C CYS A 81 -35.98 12.24 -3.10
N ASN A 82 -36.11 11.99 -1.81
CA ASN A 82 -36.02 12.97 -0.75
C ASN A 82 -34.80 12.72 0.13
N TYR A 83 -33.75 12.11 -0.43
CA TYR A 83 -32.45 12.00 0.24
C TYR A 83 -32.02 13.35 0.78
N ASP A 84 -31.69 13.38 2.07
CA ASP A 84 -31.16 14.55 2.74
C ASP A 84 -29.80 14.19 3.32
N ALA A 85 -28.74 14.84 2.84
CA ALA A 85 -27.37 14.61 3.32
C ALA A 85 -27.16 15.05 4.78
N ALA A 86 -28.13 15.74 5.37
CA ALA A 86 -28.15 16.06 6.79
C ALA A 86 -29.02 15.08 7.62
N ALA A 87 -29.75 14.15 6.99
CA ALA A 87 -30.46 13.11 7.72
C ALA A 87 -29.47 12.09 8.27
N THR A 88 -29.70 11.68 9.51
CA THR A 88 -28.87 10.71 10.23
C THR A 88 -29.74 9.65 10.91
N ASP A 89 -31.01 9.53 10.53
CA ASP A 89 -31.94 8.45 10.92
C ASP A 89 -32.95 8.24 9.80
N GLU A 90 -33.09 6.99 9.38
CA GLU A 90 -34.06 6.60 8.36
C GLU A 90 -35.46 6.49 8.96
N ASP A 91 -36.20 7.61 8.93
CA ASP A 91 -37.57 7.70 9.47
C ASP A 91 -38.64 6.99 8.60
N GLY A 92 -38.18 6.25 7.58
CA GLY A 92 -39.00 5.64 6.56
C GLY A 92 -39.66 6.66 5.63
N SER A 93 -39.20 7.91 5.65
CA SER A 93 -39.64 8.93 4.70
C SER A 93 -38.98 8.76 3.34
N CYS A 94 -37.99 7.87 3.15
CA CYS A 94 -37.46 7.59 1.82
C CYS A 94 -38.56 7.24 0.83
N VAL A 95 -38.86 8.22 -0.01
CA VAL A 95 -39.67 8.09 -1.19
C VAL A 95 -38.73 7.61 -2.27
N TYR A 96 -38.79 6.34 -2.56
CA TYR A 96 -38.21 5.82 -3.79
C TYR A 96 -39.10 6.21 -4.94
N ALA A 97 -38.48 6.49 -6.07
CA ALA A 97 -39.24 6.65 -7.28
C ALA A 97 -39.99 5.34 -7.54
N THR A 98 -41.26 5.43 -7.90
CA THR A 98 -42.01 4.25 -8.35
C THR A 98 -41.20 3.58 -9.45
N PRO A 99 -41.14 2.23 -9.52
CA PRO A 99 -40.57 1.55 -10.68
C PRO A 99 -41.09 2.20 -11.96
N GLY A 100 -40.19 2.47 -12.91
CA GLY A 100 -40.49 3.20 -14.15
C GLY A 100 -40.50 4.72 -14.05
N THR A 101 -40.42 5.36 -12.88
CA THR A 101 -40.41 6.83 -12.70
C THR A 101 -39.16 7.32 -11.97
N ASN A 102 -38.81 8.59 -12.12
CA ASN A 102 -37.74 9.30 -11.46
C ASN A 102 -38.27 9.98 -10.18
N CYS A 103 -37.38 10.68 -9.49
CA CYS A 103 -37.69 11.31 -8.22
C CYS A 103 -38.59 12.55 -8.25
N GLY A 104 -38.82 13.12 -9.43
CA GLY A 104 -39.88 14.08 -9.69
C GLY A 104 -41.26 13.45 -9.94
N GLY A 105 -41.32 12.12 -10.04
CA GLY A 105 -42.47 11.38 -10.54
C GLY A 105 -42.58 11.41 -12.07
N ASP A 106 -41.55 11.92 -12.77
CA ASP A 106 -41.50 11.87 -14.23
C ASP A 106 -41.10 10.46 -14.64
N CYS A 107 -41.61 9.97 -15.74
CA CYS A 107 -41.25 8.64 -16.18
C CYS A 107 -39.76 8.55 -16.60
N ILE A 108 -39.08 7.46 -16.24
CA ILE A 108 -37.72 7.13 -16.71
C ILE A 108 -37.81 6.52 -18.11
N ASP A 109 -38.85 5.72 -18.37
CA ASP A 109 -39.14 5.08 -19.64
C ASP A 109 -40.52 5.51 -20.15
N ASP A 110 -40.60 6.73 -20.66
CA ASP A 110 -41.74 7.29 -21.40
C ASP A 110 -41.30 7.49 -22.85
N HIS A 111 -41.48 6.43 -23.63
CA HIS A 111 -40.97 6.31 -24.99
C HIS A 111 -41.71 7.26 -25.94
N ASP A 112 -42.98 7.56 -25.69
CA ASP A 112 -43.78 8.45 -26.52
C ASP A 112 -43.86 9.90 -26.02
N GLY A 113 -43.32 10.17 -24.82
CA GLY A 113 -43.25 11.48 -24.20
C GLY A 113 -44.61 12.02 -23.76
N ASP A 114 -45.65 11.18 -23.65
CA ASP A 114 -47.00 11.59 -23.31
C ASP A 114 -47.23 11.78 -21.79
N GLY A 115 -46.22 11.42 -20.98
CA GLY A 115 -46.22 11.50 -19.53
C GLY A 115 -46.74 10.25 -18.82
N ILE A 116 -46.95 9.14 -19.54
CA ILE A 116 -47.31 7.82 -19.02
C ILE A 116 -46.16 6.86 -19.31
N CYS A 117 -45.71 6.13 -18.29
CA CYS A 117 -44.63 5.17 -18.49
C CYS A 117 -45.04 4.00 -19.35
N ASN A 118 -44.09 3.49 -20.15
CA ASN A 118 -44.27 2.37 -21.06
C ASN A 118 -44.96 1.16 -20.40
N GLU A 119 -44.61 0.85 -19.14
CA GLU A 119 -45.21 -0.27 -18.40
C GLU A 119 -46.68 -0.04 -17.98
N TYR A 120 -47.15 1.21 -18.01
CA TYR A 120 -48.52 1.64 -17.72
C TYR A 120 -49.28 2.08 -18.98
N GLU A 121 -48.66 2.01 -20.15
CA GLU A 121 -49.31 2.32 -21.41
C GLU A 121 -50.34 1.25 -21.78
N LEU A 122 -51.51 1.70 -22.23
CA LEU A 122 -52.58 0.87 -22.74
C LEU A 122 -52.61 0.98 -24.26
N ALA A 123 -52.05 -0.03 -24.93
CA ALA A 123 -52.11 -0.18 -26.37
C ALA A 123 -53.56 -0.15 -26.92
N GLY A 124 -53.80 0.66 -27.94
CA GLY A 124 -55.03 0.69 -28.73
C GLY A 124 -55.19 1.95 -29.56
N CYS A 125 -56.23 2.04 -30.39
CA CYS A 125 -56.41 3.22 -31.24
C CYS A 125 -56.64 4.52 -30.43
N THR A 126 -55.71 5.47 -30.55
CA THR A 126 -55.71 6.76 -29.83
C THR A 126 -56.39 7.89 -30.60
N SER A 127 -56.59 7.72 -31.92
CA SER A 127 -57.20 8.76 -32.74
C SER A 127 -58.71 8.88 -32.56
N SER A 128 -59.20 10.07 -32.18
CA SER A 128 -60.64 10.35 -32.02
C SER A 128 -61.46 10.27 -33.31
N SER A 129 -60.78 10.28 -34.47
CA SER A 129 -61.39 10.24 -35.80
C SER A 129 -61.48 8.82 -36.40
N ALA A 130 -60.92 7.82 -35.72
CA ALA A 130 -61.06 6.40 -36.06
C ALA A 130 -62.37 5.79 -35.50
N VAL A 131 -62.87 4.71 -36.12
CA VAL A 131 -64.14 4.07 -35.72
C VAL A 131 -64.01 3.19 -34.47
N ASN A 132 -62.80 2.74 -34.16
CA ASN A 132 -62.45 1.93 -32.99
C ASN A 132 -61.66 2.72 -31.93
N TYR A 133 -61.74 4.06 -31.96
CA TYR A 133 -61.14 4.93 -30.95
C TYR A 133 -61.43 4.44 -29.52
N ASN A 134 -60.38 4.28 -28.74
CA ASN A 134 -60.44 3.87 -27.35
C ASN A 134 -60.02 5.04 -26.44
N THR A 135 -60.95 5.55 -25.64
CA THR A 135 -60.68 6.66 -24.68
C THR A 135 -59.74 6.27 -23.53
N GLN A 136 -59.34 5.00 -23.43
CA GLN A 136 -58.40 4.50 -22.43
C GLN A 136 -57.08 4.05 -23.06
N ALA A 137 -56.95 4.09 -24.39
CA ALA A 137 -55.67 3.85 -25.00
C ALA A 137 -54.78 5.08 -24.76
N THR A 138 -53.54 4.81 -24.37
CA THR A 138 -52.51 5.84 -24.16
C THR A 138 -51.49 5.76 -25.29
N ASP A 139 -51.20 4.55 -25.79
CA ASP A 139 -50.31 4.32 -26.94
C ASP A 139 -51.06 3.73 -28.15
N ASP A 140 -50.72 4.19 -29.36
CA ASP A 140 -51.35 3.77 -30.62
C ASP A 140 -50.67 2.54 -31.23
N ASP A 141 -51.28 1.38 -31.04
CA ASP A 141 -50.82 0.09 -31.56
C ASP A 141 -51.04 -0.11 -33.08
N GLY A 142 -51.39 0.95 -33.81
CA GLY A 142 -51.71 0.90 -35.24
C GLY A 142 -53.04 0.19 -35.55
N SER A 143 -53.85 -0.15 -34.54
CA SER A 143 -55.14 -0.81 -34.74
C SER A 143 -56.24 0.11 -35.27
N CYS A 144 -56.00 1.42 -35.42
CA CYS A 144 -57.00 2.38 -35.84
C CYS A 144 -57.67 2.02 -37.19
N GLU A 145 -58.98 1.79 -37.13
CA GLU A 145 -59.85 1.58 -38.27
C GLU A 145 -60.44 2.92 -38.74
N TRP A 146 -60.20 3.27 -39.99
CA TRP A 146 -60.59 4.57 -40.53
C TRP A 146 -61.95 4.53 -41.25
N PRO A 147 -62.81 5.54 -41.05
CA PRO A 147 -64.05 5.67 -41.80
C PRO A 147 -63.78 5.64 -43.33
N GLU A 148 -64.57 4.83 -44.04
CA GLU A 148 -64.53 4.73 -45.52
C GLU A 148 -63.23 4.14 -46.13
N GLY A 149 -62.22 3.81 -45.32
CA GLY A 149 -60.98 3.14 -45.74
C GLY A 149 -60.13 3.94 -46.73
N LEU A 150 -60.24 5.27 -46.70
CA LEU A 150 -59.48 6.20 -47.56
C LEU A 150 -58.10 6.51 -46.99
N PHE A 151 -58.00 6.72 -45.68
CA PHE A 151 -56.77 6.89 -44.91
C PHE A 151 -56.48 5.59 -44.16
N THR A 152 -55.20 5.24 -43.96
CA THR A 152 -54.79 3.96 -43.36
C THR A 152 -53.79 4.12 -42.22
N GLY A 153 -53.53 5.35 -41.75
CA GLY A 153 -52.63 5.63 -40.62
C GLY A 153 -51.34 6.36 -41.04
N LEU A 154 -50.51 6.68 -40.05
CA LEU A 154 -49.15 7.18 -40.26
C LEU A 154 -48.15 6.02 -40.36
N SER A 155 -46.99 6.26 -40.94
CA SER A 155 -45.84 5.35 -40.91
C SER A 155 -44.55 6.12 -41.04
N TYR A 156 -43.43 5.56 -40.59
CA TYR A 156 -42.12 6.12 -40.81
C TYR A 156 -41.22 5.18 -41.63
N GLU A 157 -40.15 5.72 -42.19
CA GLU A 157 -39.06 4.99 -42.86
C GLU A 157 -37.73 5.43 -42.25
N LEU A 158 -36.87 4.48 -41.86
CA LEU A 158 -35.50 4.78 -41.47
C LEU A 158 -34.66 5.05 -42.73
N VAL A 159 -34.21 6.30 -42.89
CA VAL A 159 -33.31 6.72 -43.99
C VAL A 159 -31.90 6.20 -43.74
N GLY A 160 -31.47 6.18 -42.47
CA GLY A 160 -30.24 5.52 -42.01
C GLY A 160 -29.91 5.90 -40.57
N HIS A 161 -29.06 5.08 -39.94
CA HIS A 161 -28.53 5.28 -38.60
C HIS A 161 -27.05 5.66 -38.70
N ASP A 162 -26.59 6.52 -37.79
CA ASP A 162 -25.21 6.98 -37.66
C ASP A 162 -24.70 7.73 -38.92
N LEU A 163 -25.61 8.36 -39.66
CA LEU A 163 -25.27 9.24 -40.79
C LEU A 163 -24.79 10.62 -40.33
N ILE A 164 -25.27 11.04 -39.15
CA ILE A 164 -24.63 12.00 -38.26
C ILE A 164 -24.36 11.23 -36.97
N GLU A 165 -23.15 11.35 -36.42
CA GLU A 165 -22.65 10.52 -35.31
C GLU A 165 -23.67 10.42 -34.16
N GLY A 166 -24.07 9.20 -33.84
CA GLY A 166 -25.00 8.89 -32.74
C GLY A 166 -26.47 9.21 -33.00
N THR A 167 -26.87 9.55 -34.24
CA THR A 167 -28.27 9.90 -34.58
C THR A 167 -28.89 8.99 -35.64
N SER A 168 -30.22 8.96 -35.69
CA SER A 168 -31.00 8.29 -36.72
C SER A 168 -31.82 9.30 -37.52
N THR A 169 -31.90 9.14 -38.84
CA THR A 169 -32.74 9.97 -39.71
C THR A 169 -33.98 9.19 -40.16
N TYR A 170 -35.17 9.74 -39.90
CA TYR A 170 -36.46 9.15 -40.23
C TYR A 170 -37.27 10.02 -41.19
N ARG A 171 -38.09 9.41 -42.05
CA ARG A 171 -39.11 10.11 -42.85
C ARG A 171 -40.50 9.70 -42.43
N LEU A 172 -41.36 10.69 -42.17
CA LEU A 172 -42.75 10.48 -41.78
C LEU A 172 -43.67 10.53 -43.00
N TYR A 173 -44.59 9.57 -43.09
CA TYR A 173 -45.59 9.47 -44.15
C TYR A 173 -47.01 9.31 -43.58
N ALA A 174 -47.98 9.87 -44.31
CA ALA A 174 -49.39 9.58 -44.17
C ALA A 174 -49.82 8.58 -45.26
N ASN A 175 -50.45 7.48 -44.84
CA ASN A 175 -50.84 6.39 -45.72
C ASN A 175 -52.32 6.50 -46.11
N PHE A 176 -52.59 6.28 -47.39
CA PHE A 176 -53.92 6.30 -47.98
C PHE A 176 -54.11 5.08 -48.88
N ASN A 177 -55.37 4.78 -49.19
CA ASN A 177 -55.71 3.71 -50.11
C ASN A 177 -55.21 4.02 -51.53
N ALA A 178 -54.22 3.25 -51.98
CA ALA A 178 -53.56 3.42 -53.28
C ALA A 178 -54.51 3.28 -54.49
N ASP A 179 -55.68 2.64 -54.33
CA ASP A 179 -56.69 2.51 -55.39
C ASP A 179 -57.60 3.75 -55.52
N THR A 180 -57.42 4.77 -54.67
CA THR A 180 -58.26 5.97 -54.62
C THR A 180 -57.47 7.24 -54.96
N ILE A 181 -58.13 8.21 -55.59
CA ILE A 181 -57.52 9.53 -55.85
C ILE A 181 -57.79 10.41 -54.63
N ILE A 182 -56.75 10.68 -53.86
CA ILE A 182 -56.80 11.53 -52.67
C ILE A 182 -55.95 12.79 -52.89
N GLN A 183 -56.52 13.94 -52.54
CA GLN A 183 -55.81 15.21 -52.46
C GLN A 183 -55.68 15.63 -50.99
N VAL A 184 -54.47 15.63 -50.43
CA VAL A 184 -54.22 16.19 -49.10
C VAL A 184 -54.13 17.70 -49.23
N THR A 185 -55.04 18.39 -48.57
CA THR A 185 -55.20 19.84 -48.70
C THR A 185 -54.52 20.61 -47.59
N ALA A 186 -54.41 20.05 -46.39
CA ALA A 186 -53.72 20.72 -45.29
C ALA A 186 -53.21 19.73 -44.22
N ALA A 187 -52.08 20.10 -43.60
CA ALA A 187 -51.70 19.69 -42.25
C ALA A 187 -51.89 20.91 -41.32
N TYR A 188 -52.46 20.72 -40.13
CA TYR A 188 -52.82 21.85 -39.27
C TYR A 188 -52.79 21.52 -37.77
N GLY A 189 -52.68 22.56 -36.95
CA GLY A 189 -52.84 22.52 -35.50
C GLY A 189 -53.63 23.73 -35.00
N THR A 190 -54.49 23.51 -34.01
CA THR A 190 -55.35 24.50 -33.35
C THR A 190 -55.37 24.24 -31.84
N GLN A 191 -56.19 24.97 -31.09
CA GLN A 191 -56.40 24.70 -29.65
C GLN A 191 -57.25 23.46 -29.37
N GLU A 192 -58.06 23.01 -30.33
CA GLU A 192 -58.90 21.81 -30.17
C GLU A 192 -58.20 20.56 -30.70
N ASP A 193 -57.56 20.68 -31.87
CA ASP A 193 -56.75 19.62 -32.49
C ASP A 193 -55.27 20.04 -32.47
N ASN A 194 -54.48 19.54 -31.53
CA ASN A 194 -53.08 19.95 -31.36
C ASN A 194 -52.20 19.37 -32.47
N TRP A 195 -51.18 20.10 -32.91
CA TRP A 195 -50.10 19.55 -33.73
C TRP A 195 -48.81 19.60 -32.92
N ALA A 196 -48.24 18.43 -32.62
CA ALA A 196 -47.04 18.27 -31.82
C ALA A 196 -45.96 17.44 -32.56
N ILE A 197 -44.70 17.80 -32.36
CA ILE A 197 -43.53 17.04 -32.80
C ILE A 197 -42.50 17.19 -31.68
N SER A 198 -42.16 16.10 -31.02
CA SER A 198 -41.23 16.07 -29.90
C SER A 198 -40.20 14.97 -30.05
N SER A 199 -39.06 15.12 -29.38
CA SER A 199 -38.05 14.07 -29.28
C SER A 199 -37.37 14.10 -27.91
N THR A 200 -36.96 12.92 -27.41
CA THR A 200 -36.25 12.84 -26.12
C THR A 200 -34.88 13.54 -26.14
N GLU A 201 -34.29 13.70 -27.33
CA GLU A 201 -33.10 14.52 -27.60
C GLU A 201 -33.39 15.59 -28.66
N PRO A 202 -32.67 16.72 -28.70
CA PRO A 202 -32.92 17.78 -29.69
C PRO A 202 -32.79 17.31 -31.15
N PHE A 203 -33.67 17.82 -32.02
CA PHE A 203 -33.58 17.55 -33.46
C PHE A 203 -32.33 18.18 -34.08
N TYR A 204 -31.69 17.44 -34.98
CA TYR A 204 -30.56 17.95 -35.75
C TYR A 204 -31.03 18.97 -36.80
N GLN A 205 -30.43 20.16 -36.77
CA GLN A 205 -30.64 21.25 -37.72
C GLN A 205 -29.30 21.71 -38.32
N ASP A 206 -29.20 21.76 -39.65
CA ASP A 206 -28.01 22.26 -40.36
C ASP A 206 -28.11 23.77 -40.60
N GLU A 207 -26.99 24.50 -40.45
CA GLU A 207 -26.94 25.96 -40.69
C GLU A 207 -27.36 26.37 -42.12
N ASN A 208 -27.20 25.46 -43.09
CA ASN A 208 -27.61 25.66 -44.49
C ASN A 208 -28.96 24.99 -44.82
N GLY A 209 -29.64 24.47 -43.80
CA GLY A 209 -30.94 23.81 -43.83
C GLY A 209 -32.13 24.76 -44.04
N ASN A 210 -33.34 24.19 -44.00
CA ASN A 210 -34.58 24.97 -44.03
C ASN A 210 -35.80 24.18 -43.57
N LEU A 211 -36.68 24.83 -42.80
CA LEU A 211 -37.95 24.30 -42.28
C LEU A 211 -38.81 23.54 -43.28
N LEU A 212 -38.85 24.00 -44.53
CA LEU A 212 -39.69 23.38 -45.54
C LEU A 212 -38.82 22.66 -46.57
N ALA A 213 -39.11 21.39 -46.80
CA ALA A 213 -38.37 20.54 -47.73
C ALA A 213 -38.12 21.22 -49.08
N GLN A 214 -39.15 21.81 -49.69
CA GLN A 214 -39.02 22.46 -51.02
C GLN A 214 -38.04 23.65 -51.06
N SER A 215 -37.70 24.23 -49.91
CA SER A 215 -36.76 25.35 -49.80
C SER A 215 -35.30 24.87 -49.70
N ILE A 216 -35.08 23.60 -49.38
CA ILE A 216 -33.76 22.97 -49.36
C ILE A 216 -33.33 22.70 -50.81
N ASN A 217 -32.12 23.14 -51.15
CA ASN A 217 -31.55 22.94 -52.49
C ASN A 217 -30.71 21.66 -52.55
N PRO A 218 -31.14 20.59 -53.26
CA PRO A 218 -30.42 19.32 -53.29
C PRO A 218 -29.01 19.41 -53.93
N ASP A 219 -28.76 20.44 -54.75
CA ASP A 219 -27.41 20.65 -55.31
C ASP A 219 -26.36 20.89 -54.21
N PHE A 220 -26.78 21.33 -53.01
CA PHE A 220 -25.89 21.55 -51.88
C PHE A 220 -25.41 20.28 -51.20
N PHE A 221 -26.11 19.14 -51.32
CA PHE A 221 -25.70 17.87 -50.71
C PHE A 221 -24.31 17.42 -51.20
N THR A 222 -23.93 17.79 -52.43
CA THR A 222 -22.61 17.48 -52.99
C THR A 222 -21.47 18.29 -52.38
N PHE A 223 -21.76 19.43 -51.75
CA PHE A 223 -20.77 20.32 -51.14
C PHE A 223 -20.82 20.26 -49.61
N PHE A 224 -22.01 20.01 -49.05
CA PHE A 224 -22.30 19.89 -47.63
C PHE A 224 -23.20 18.65 -47.44
N PRO A 225 -22.61 17.45 -47.25
CA PRO A 225 -23.37 16.21 -47.15
C PRO A 225 -24.35 16.15 -45.96
N THR A 226 -24.05 16.90 -44.89
CA THR A 226 -24.86 16.95 -43.67
C THR A 226 -26.24 17.60 -43.88
N VAL A 227 -26.36 18.50 -44.85
CA VAL A 227 -27.63 19.17 -45.22
C VAL A 227 -28.70 18.16 -45.69
N GLU A 228 -28.30 16.98 -46.16
CA GLU A 228 -29.24 15.92 -46.54
C GLU A 228 -30.02 15.37 -45.33
N PHE A 229 -29.42 15.44 -44.14
CA PHE A 229 -29.94 14.90 -42.88
C PHE A 229 -30.56 15.97 -41.97
N ASP A 230 -30.72 17.20 -42.47
CA ASP A 230 -31.46 18.28 -41.82
C ASP A 230 -32.91 17.85 -41.48
N SER A 231 -33.46 18.38 -40.38
CA SER A 231 -34.84 18.08 -39.96
C SER A 231 -35.81 19.11 -40.55
N TRP A 232 -36.81 18.65 -41.29
CA TRP A 232 -37.71 19.54 -42.04
C TRP A 232 -39.13 18.99 -42.20
N LEU A 233 -40.06 19.90 -42.52
CA LEU A 233 -41.46 19.59 -42.80
C LEU A 233 -41.76 19.52 -44.30
N ALA A 234 -42.74 18.69 -44.64
CA ALA A 234 -43.29 18.57 -45.98
C ALA A 234 -44.81 18.37 -45.96
N LEU A 235 -45.40 18.60 -47.13
CA LEU A 235 -46.73 18.08 -47.46
C LEU A 235 -46.62 17.57 -48.90
N GLY A 236 -46.02 16.40 -49.05
CA GLY A 236 -45.77 15.72 -50.32
C GLY A 236 -44.35 15.86 -50.85
N GLY A 237 -44.01 16.99 -51.49
CA GLY A 237 -42.72 17.11 -52.18
C GLY A 237 -41.52 17.16 -51.21
N GLY A 238 -40.45 16.40 -51.51
CA GLY A 238 -39.17 16.47 -50.79
C GLY A 238 -38.24 17.60 -51.26
N PRO A 239 -36.97 17.62 -50.82
CA PRO A 239 -35.98 18.64 -51.18
C PRO A 239 -35.92 18.98 -52.67
N GLY A 240 -35.95 20.28 -53.01
CA GLY A 240 -35.93 20.78 -54.38
C GLY A 240 -37.25 20.70 -55.17
N SER A 241 -38.35 20.28 -54.55
CA SER A 241 -39.67 20.24 -55.19
C SER A 241 -40.20 21.64 -55.58
N PRO A 242 -41.05 21.77 -56.61
CA PRO A 242 -41.57 23.08 -57.04
C PRO A 242 -42.42 23.76 -55.96
N VAL A 243 -42.15 25.04 -55.69
CA VAL A 243 -42.81 25.84 -54.64
C VAL A 243 -44.28 26.09 -54.97
N ALA A 244 -45.16 25.35 -54.30
CA ALA A 244 -46.62 25.54 -54.38
C ALA A 244 -47.33 25.43 -53.02
N LEU A 245 -46.60 25.06 -51.96
CA LEU A 245 -47.12 24.91 -50.60
C LEU A 245 -47.24 26.29 -49.92
N GLN A 246 -48.32 26.50 -49.18
CA GLN A 246 -48.55 27.74 -48.43
C GLN A 246 -48.54 27.44 -46.94
N SER A 247 -48.04 28.39 -46.15
CA SER A 247 -48.01 28.31 -44.69
C SER A 247 -48.78 29.47 -44.07
N VAL A 248 -49.34 29.23 -42.89
CA VAL A 248 -49.87 30.26 -41.99
C VAL A 248 -49.49 29.88 -40.56
N GLY A 249 -49.03 30.85 -39.76
CA GLY A 249 -48.75 30.65 -38.34
C GLY A 249 -47.47 29.86 -38.00
N LEU A 250 -46.78 29.23 -38.96
CA LEU A 250 -45.58 28.41 -38.64
C LEU A 250 -44.43 29.23 -38.03
N GLU A 251 -44.20 30.47 -38.47
CA GLU A 251 -43.09 31.32 -37.99
C GLU A 251 -43.08 31.55 -36.47
N THR A 252 -44.21 31.36 -35.79
CA THR A 252 -44.29 31.56 -34.33
C THR A 252 -44.02 30.30 -33.52
N PHE A 253 -44.21 29.11 -34.10
CA PHE A 253 -44.09 27.83 -33.38
C PHE A 253 -42.85 27.03 -33.78
N PHE A 254 -42.31 27.26 -34.98
CA PHE A 254 -41.18 26.50 -35.52
C PHE A 254 -39.87 27.30 -35.51
N ALA A 255 -39.84 28.48 -34.89
CA ALA A 255 -38.62 29.29 -34.81
C ALA A 255 -37.53 28.56 -33.99
N ASP A 256 -37.90 28.05 -32.81
CA ASP A 256 -36.97 27.36 -31.91
C ASP A 256 -36.61 25.96 -32.43
N PHE A 257 -37.54 25.31 -33.14
CA PHE A 257 -37.28 24.06 -33.87
C PHE A 257 -36.15 24.25 -34.90
N GLU A 258 -36.18 25.33 -35.68
CA GLU A 258 -35.15 25.63 -36.68
C GLU A 258 -33.83 26.14 -36.09
N GLU A 259 -33.87 26.90 -35.00
CA GLU A 259 -32.65 27.49 -34.42
C GLU A 259 -31.91 26.52 -33.49
N THR A 260 -32.65 25.66 -32.79
CA THR A 260 -32.09 24.83 -31.70
C THR A 260 -32.51 23.36 -31.73
N GLY A 261 -33.39 22.95 -32.66
CA GLY A 261 -33.92 21.59 -32.68
C GLY A 261 -34.95 21.31 -31.58
N ALA A 262 -35.56 22.34 -31.00
CA ALA A 262 -36.52 22.21 -29.92
C ALA A 262 -37.87 21.61 -30.38
N ASP A 263 -38.60 21.00 -29.44
CA ASP A 263 -39.94 20.48 -29.66
C ASP A 263 -40.94 21.54 -30.16
N VAL A 264 -41.92 21.08 -30.93
CA VAL A 264 -42.96 21.92 -31.51
C VAL A 264 -44.31 21.55 -30.90
N LEU A 265 -45.03 22.56 -30.41
CA LEU A 265 -46.43 22.42 -29.99
C LEU A 265 -47.30 23.58 -30.50
N VAL A 266 -48.23 23.27 -31.41
CA VAL A 266 -49.23 24.21 -31.93
C VAL A 266 -50.57 23.95 -31.23
N ASN A 267 -50.89 24.75 -30.21
CA ASN A 267 -52.08 24.58 -29.35
C ASN A 267 -52.92 25.87 -29.17
N THR A 268 -52.79 26.83 -30.08
CA THR A 268 -53.44 28.15 -29.93
C THR A 268 -54.69 28.30 -30.78
N ALA A 269 -55.57 29.24 -30.39
CA ALA A 269 -56.79 29.55 -31.12
C ALA A 269 -56.55 30.13 -32.54
N VAL A 270 -55.36 30.66 -32.82
CA VAL A 270 -54.96 31.12 -34.17
C VAL A 270 -54.39 29.95 -34.99
N GLY A 271 -53.72 29.01 -34.32
CA GLY A 271 -53.18 27.79 -34.92
C GLY A 271 -52.06 28.03 -35.92
N ALA A 272 -51.62 26.94 -36.55
CA ALA A 272 -50.71 26.94 -37.69
C ALA A 272 -51.15 25.91 -38.72
N SER A 273 -50.86 26.13 -39.99
CA SER A 273 -51.19 25.18 -41.04
C SER A 273 -50.27 25.28 -42.26
N LEU A 274 -49.92 24.12 -42.80
CA LEU A 274 -49.39 23.93 -44.15
C LEU A 274 -50.53 23.50 -45.06
N TYR A 275 -50.76 24.20 -46.17
CA TYR A 275 -51.91 23.92 -47.03
C TYR A 275 -51.67 24.18 -48.52
N TYR A 276 -52.48 23.51 -49.33
CA TYR A 276 -52.63 23.74 -50.76
C TYR A 276 -54.00 24.34 -51.08
N ILE A 277 -54.07 25.10 -52.18
CA ILE A 277 -55.36 25.56 -52.72
C ILE A 277 -56.12 24.33 -53.26
N PRO A 278 -57.33 24.02 -52.75
CA PRO A 278 -58.05 22.80 -53.10
C PRO A 278 -58.61 22.80 -54.53
N GLY A 279 -58.72 21.61 -55.13
CA GLY A 279 -59.36 21.36 -56.44
C GLY A 279 -58.39 21.12 -57.60
N ASN A 280 -58.92 20.94 -58.82
CA ASN A 280 -58.18 20.57 -60.04
C ASN A 280 -57.14 21.59 -60.54
N MET A 281 -57.04 22.76 -59.90
CA MET A 281 -56.00 23.77 -60.13
C MET A 281 -54.91 23.74 -59.05
N GLY A 282 -55.00 22.83 -58.07
CA GLY A 282 -54.04 22.64 -56.99
C GLY A 282 -52.72 22.05 -57.49
N SER A 283 -51.71 22.05 -56.62
CA SER A 283 -50.38 21.51 -56.92
C SER A 283 -50.48 20.00 -57.20
N PRO A 284 -49.77 19.46 -58.21
CA PRO A 284 -49.64 18.01 -58.38
C PRO A 284 -49.10 17.32 -57.12
N LEU A 285 -48.29 18.02 -56.31
CA LEU A 285 -47.74 17.51 -55.04
C LEU A 285 -48.80 17.31 -53.94
N SER A 286 -49.98 17.93 -54.08
CA SER A 286 -51.08 17.75 -53.13
C SER A 286 -51.82 16.42 -53.32
N PHE A 287 -51.56 15.69 -54.41
CA PHE A 287 -52.15 14.39 -54.67
C PHE A 287 -51.24 13.28 -54.18
N VAL A 288 -51.82 12.31 -53.46
CA VAL A 288 -51.09 11.15 -52.95
C VAL A 288 -50.59 10.30 -54.12
N SER A 289 -49.31 9.93 -54.10
CA SER A 289 -48.69 9.02 -55.07
C SER A 289 -48.32 7.71 -54.38
N ASP A 290 -48.62 6.57 -55.02
CA ASP A 290 -48.33 5.22 -54.51
C ASP A 290 -48.89 4.94 -53.10
N GLY A 291 -49.96 5.64 -52.72
CA GLY A 291 -50.64 5.47 -51.43
C GLY A 291 -49.96 6.18 -50.25
N GLN A 292 -48.90 6.95 -50.46
CA GLN A 292 -48.18 7.64 -49.37
C GLN A 292 -48.00 9.13 -49.64
N MET A 293 -48.08 9.93 -48.59
CA MET A 293 -47.83 11.37 -48.58
C MET A 293 -46.73 11.69 -47.57
N LEU A 294 -45.60 12.23 -48.02
CA LEU A 294 -44.50 12.63 -47.14
C LEU A 294 -44.89 13.85 -46.29
N LEU A 295 -44.64 13.79 -45.00
CA LEU A 295 -44.98 14.82 -44.02
C LEU A 295 -43.74 15.53 -43.43
N GLY A 296 -42.58 14.88 -43.43
CA GLY A 296 -41.35 15.47 -42.92
C GLY A 296 -40.20 14.47 -42.80
N GLN A 297 -39.04 14.99 -42.43
CA GLN A 297 -37.85 14.23 -42.07
C GLN A 297 -37.35 14.72 -40.71
N PHE A 298 -36.99 13.80 -39.82
CA PHE A 298 -36.56 14.09 -38.46
C PHE A 298 -35.28 13.31 -38.16
N THR A 299 -34.23 14.01 -37.75
CA THR A 299 -32.96 13.42 -37.36
C THR A 299 -32.70 13.74 -35.90
N THR A 300 -32.46 12.72 -35.07
CA THR A 300 -32.21 12.88 -33.62
C THR A 300 -31.49 11.64 -33.08
N ALA A 301 -30.84 11.77 -31.92
CA ALA A 301 -30.33 10.64 -31.13
C ALA A 301 -31.42 9.99 -30.25
N GLY A 302 -32.55 10.69 -30.07
CA GLY A 302 -33.65 10.28 -29.21
C GLY A 302 -34.79 9.57 -29.93
N VAL A 303 -35.87 9.34 -29.19
CA VAL A 303 -37.14 8.79 -29.70
C VAL A 303 -38.02 9.94 -30.15
N VAL A 304 -38.59 9.86 -31.34
CA VAL A 304 -39.46 10.88 -31.92
C VAL A 304 -40.93 10.53 -31.70
N SER A 305 -41.69 11.47 -31.16
CA SER A 305 -43.14 11.38 -31.03
C SER A 305 -43.81 12.49 -31.85
N VAL A 306 -44.80 12.13 -32.65
CA VAL A 306 -45.54 13.08 -33.50
C VAL A 306 -47.03 12.96 -33.32
N SER A 307 -47.72 14.11 -33.33
CA SER A 307 -49.18 14.21 -33.35
C SER A 307 -49.63 15.14 -34.49
N TYR A 308 -50.24 14.59 -35.54
CA TYR A 308 -50.64 15.33 -36.75
C TYR A 308 -52.16 15.43 -36.93
N ASN A 309 -52.61 16.50 -37.60
CA ASN A 309 -53.98 16.59 -38.12
C ASN A 309 -53.96 16.91 -39.62
N LEU A 310 -54.69 16.12 -40.39
CA LEU A 310 -54.74 16.20 -41.84
C LEU A 310 -56.17 16.47 -42.33
N GLN A 311 -56.26 17.37 -43.32
CA GLN A 311 -57.45 17.57 -44.14
C GLN A 311 -57.17 17.07 -45.54
N PHE A 312 -58.03 16.20 -46.06
CA PHE A 312 -57.91 15.65 -47.41
C PHE A 312 -59.25 15.61 -48.14
N ARG A 313 -59.21 15.42 -49.46
CA ARG A 313 -60.39 15.34 -50.32
C ARG A 313 -60.35 14.07 -51.17
N ASP A 314 -61.53 13.49 -51.37
CA ASP A 314 -61.72 12.34 -52.25
C ASP A 314 -61.95 12.74 -53.73
N GLU A 315 -62.13 11.75 -54.61
CA GLU A 315 -62.44 11.96 -56.03
C GLU A 315 -63.76 12.74 -56.24
N ALA A 316 -64.71 12.64 -55.30
CA ALA A 316 -65.97 13.40 -55.33
C ALA A 316 -65.81 14.85 -54.82
N GLU A 317 -64.58 15.22 -54.49
CA GLU A 317 -64.17 16.48 -53.88
C GLU A 317 -64.79 16.77 -52.49
N SER A 318 -65.25 15.73 -51.79
CA SER A 318 -65.70 15.84 -50.39
C SER A 318 -64.49 16.00 -49.48
N SER A 319 -64.58 16.89 -48.49
CA SER A 319 -63.54 17.06 -47.48
C SER A 319 -63.71 16.07 -46.34
N HIS A 320 -62.59 15.45 -45.97
CA HIS A 320 -62.43 14.49 -44.90
C HIS A 320 -61.31 14.98 -43.95
N TYR A 321 -61.36 14.52 -42.71
CA TYR A 321 -60.46 14.94 -41.64
C TYR A 321 -59.95 13.69 -40.93
N ALA A 322 -58.64 13.66 -40.68
CA ALA A 322 -57.98 12.69 -39.82
C ALA A 322 -57.22 13.50 -38.76
N THR A 323 -57.67 13.42 -37.52
CA THR A 323 -57.19 14.21 -36.36
C THR A 323 -56.62 13.28 -35.30
N ASP A 324 -55.79 13.82 -34.41
CA ASP A 324 -55.11 13.08 -33.34
C ASP A 324 -54.33 11.88 -33.89
N LEU A 325 -53.54 12.12 -34.94
CA LEU A 325 -52.72 11.08 -35.55
C LEU A 325 -51.39 10.99 -34.82
N ASN A 326 -51.30 10.06 -33.87
CA ASN A 326 -50.10 9.85 -33.08
C ASN A 326 -49.22 8.76 -33.71
N LEU A 327 -47.90 8.94 -33.65
CA LEU A 327 -46.92 7.93 -34.04
C LEU A 327 -45.59 8.18 -33.32
N VAL A 328 -44.99 7.11 -32.82
CA VAL A 328 -43.73 7.13 -32.05
C VAL A 328 -42.72 6.23 -32.76
N PHE A 329 -41.46 6.65 -32.84
CA PHE A 329 -40.39 5.87 -33.46
C PHE A 329 -38.98 6.28 -32.96
N PRO A 330 -38.03 5.33 -32.75
CA PRO A 330 -38.10 3.91 -33.12
C PRO A 330 -38.48 2.94 -31.98
N GLU A 331 -39.38 1.99 -32.25
CA GLU A 331 -39.56 0.79 -31.41
C GLU A 331 -38.43 -0.20 -31.73
N PHE A 332 -37.45 -0.34 -30.84
CA PHE A 332 -36.52 -1.48 -30.84
C PHE A 332 -36.67 -2.24 -29.52
N GLY A 333 -37.17 -3.48 -29.59
CA GLY A 333 -36.98 -4.45 -28.52
C GLY A 333 -35.57 -5.02 -28.64
N VAL A 334 -34.68 -4.59 -27.75
CA VAL A 334 -33.36 -5.20 -27.55
C VAL A 334 -33.50 -6.23 -26.43
N GLY A 335 -33.03 -7.45 -26.65
CA GLY A 335 -33.18 -8.56 -25.70
C GLY A 335 -32.74 -9.90 -26.30
N CYS A 336 -32.73 -10.96 -25.50
CA CYS A 336 -32.23 -12.25 -25.97
C CYS A 336 -33.13 -12.86 -27.08
N THR A 337 -32.57 -13.01 -28.29
CA THR A 337 -33.30 -13.56 -29.46
C THR A 337 -33.18 -15.09 -29.64
N ASP A 338 -32.41 -15.77 -28.78
CA ASP A 338 -32.18 -17.22 -28.88
C ASP A 338 -33.25 -18.03 -28.12
N GLU A 339 -34.07 -18.80 -28.85
CA GLU A 339 -35.17 -19.62 -28.30
C GLU A 339 -34.72 -20.72 -27.30
N THR A 340 -33.41 -20.94 -27.15
CA THR A 340 -32.82 -21.92 -26.23
C THR A 340 -32.22 -21.30 -24.97
N ALA A 341 -32.18 -19.98 -24.86
CA ALA A 341 -31.75 -19.26 -23.66
C ALA A 341 -32.86 -19.23 -22.60
N CYS A 342 -32.49 -19.25 -21.32
CA CYS A 342 -33.40 -19.19 -20.19
C CYS A 342 -34.14 -17.83 -20.10
N ASN A 343 -33.55 -16.74 -20.63
CA ASN A 343 -34.17 -15.41 -20.73
C ASN A 343 -34.58 -15.02 -22.16
N PHE A 344 -34.90 -16.00 -23.01
CA PHE A 344 -35.41 -15.75 -24.34
C PHE A 344 -36.60 -14.78 -24.33
N ASP A 345 -36.45 -13.65 -25.02
CA ASP A 345 -37.51 -12.67 -25.23
C ASP A 345 -38.10 -12.80 -26.65
N VAL A 346 -39.38 -13.14 -26.69
CA VAL A 346 -40.14 -13.32 -27.92
C VAL A 346 -40.40 -12.01 -28.68
N ALA A 347 -40.19 -10.85 -28.04
CA ALA A 347 -40.37 -9.53 -28.63
C ALA A 347 -39.06 -8.89 -29.16
N ALA A 348 -37.90 -9.43 -28.82
CA ALA A 348 -36.61 -8.89 -29.24
C ALA A 348 -36.33 -9.14 -30.73
N THR A 349 -35.88 -8.10 -31.45
CA THR A 349 -35.49 -8.20 -32.88
C THR A 349 -33.99 -8.08 -33.12
N ASP A 350 -33.25 -7.53 -32.15
CA ASP A 350 -31.79 -7.49 -32.11
C ASP A 350 -31.30 -7.98 -30.74
N ASP A 351 -30.25 -8.80 -30.75
CA ASP A 351 -29.63 -9.39 -29.56
C ASP A 351 -28.77 -8.34 -28.84
N ASP A 352 -29.10 -8.05 -27.59
CA ASP A 352 -28.36 -7.13 -26.70
C ASP A 352 -27.20 -7.81 -25.97
N GLY A 353 -26.98 -9.10 -26.22
CA GLY A 353 -25.92 -9.90 -25.59
C GLY A 353 -26.31 -10.45 -24.22
N THR A 354 -27.58 -10.33 -23.81
CA THR A 354 -28.04 -10.78 -22.47
C THR A 354 -28.43 -12.25 -22.41
N CYS A 355 -28.39 -13.02 -23.51
CA CYS A 355 -28.77 -14.43 -23.52
C CYS A 355 -27.96 -15.30 -22.52
N PHE A 356 -28.63 -15.91 -21.55
CA PHE A 356 -28.03 -16.90 -20.65
C PHE A 356 -28.71 -18.26 -20.78
N TYR A 357 -27.95 -19.33 -20.52
CA TYR A 357 -28.35 -20.72 -20.77
C TYR A 357 -28.25 -21.57 -19.51
N GLU A 358 -28.93 -22.72 -19.48
CA GLU A 358 -28.71 -23.75 -18.46
C GLU A 358 -27.22 -24.15 -18.42
N THR A 359 -26.62 -24.18 -17.23
CA THR A 359 -25.23 -24.63 -17.05
C THR A 359 -25.18 -26.10 -16.67
N ALA A 360 -23.98 -26.67 -16.57
CA ALA A 360 -23.83 -28.05 -16.10
C ALA A 360 -24.21 -28.23 -14.62
N PHE A 361 -24.28 -27.13 -13.85
CA PHE A 361 -24.34 -27.15 -12.39
C PHE A 361 -25.57 -26.44 -11.81
N ARG A 362 -26.19 -25.49 -12.54
CA ARG A 362 -27.43 -24.80 -12.16
C ARG A 362 -28.52 -24.92 -13.23
N ASP A 363 -29.78 -24.98 -12.79
CA ASP A 363 -30.96 -24.93 -13.67
C ASP A 363 -31.35 -23.48 -14.05
N CYS A 364 -32.35 -23.32 -14.94
CA CYS A 364 -32.82 -22.00 -15.40
C CYS A 364 -33.49 -21.18 -14.28
N GLU A 365 -33.74 -21.77 -13.12
CA GLU A 365 -34.26 -21.12 -11.91
C GLU A 365 -33.16 -20.76 -10.91
N GLY A 366 -31.88 -21.02 -11.25
CA GLY A 366 -30.71 -20.73 -10.43
C GLY A 366 -30.42 -21.76 -9.33
N ALA A 367 -31.20 -22.85 -9.29
CA ALA A 367 -31.06 -23.88 -8.27
C ALA A 367 -29.91 -24.83 -8.59
N CYS A 368 -29.13 -25.16 -7.57
CA CYS A 368 -27.98 -26.01 -7.71
C CYS A 368 -28.35 -27.49 -7.88
N ASN A 369 -27.67 -28.19 -8.80
CA ASN A 369 -27.86 -29.61 -9.03
C ASN A 369 -27.14 -30.51 -8.01
N ASN A 370 -26.10 -30.02 -7.33
CA ASN A 370 -25.33 -30.72 -6.31
C ASN A 370 -24.74 -29.70 -5.30
N ASP A 371 -25.33 -29.67 -4.11
CA ASP A 371 -25.01 -28.75 -3.01
C ASP A 371 -24.97 -29.63 -1.73
N THR A 372 -23.75 -29.87 -1.23
CA THR A 372 -23.45 -30.86 -0.19
C THR A 372 -23.54 -30.25 1.21
N ASP A 373 -23.19 -28.98 1.39
CA ASP A 373 -23.17 -28.30 2.69
C ASP A 373 -24.41 -27.41 2.93
N GLY A 374 -25.17 -27.10 1.87
CA GLY A 374 -26.53 -26.55 1.90
C GLY A 374 -26.59 -25.03 1.92
N ASP A 375 -25.59 -24.34 1.39
CA ASP A 375 -25.49 -22.88 1.37
C ASP A 375 -26.04 -22.21 0.08
N ASP A 376 -26.66 -23.02 -0.81
CA ASP A 376 -27.18 -22.63 -2.13
C ASP A 376 -26.09 -22.24 -3.18
N VAL A 377 -24.81 -22.45 -2.84
CA VAL A 377 -23.68 -22.52 -3.78
C VAL A 377 -23.53 -23.97 -4.27
N CYS A 378 -23.10 -24.17 -5.51
CA CYS A 378 -22.86 -25.52 -6.01
C CYS A 378 -21.49 -26.01 -5.60
N ASP A 379 -21.36 -27.28 -5.25
CA ASP A 379 -20.07 -27.92 -4.91
C ASP A 379 -18.99 -27.68 -5.99
N GLU A 380 -19.39 -27.56 -7.26
CA GLU A 380 -18.48 -27.29 -8.38
C GLU A 380 -18.20 -25.79 -8.64
N GLU A 381 -18.87 -24.89 -7.91
CA GLU A 381 -18.81 -23.43 -7.98
C GLU A 381 -18.36 -22.76 -6.67
N GLU A 382 -18.09 -23.55 -5.62
CA GLU A 382 -17.51 -23.05 -4.37
C GLU A 382 -16.12 -22.46 -4.61
N ILE A 383 -15.88 -21.28 -4.02
CA ILE A 383 -14.59 -20.60 -4.04
C ILE A 383 -13.97 -20.76 -2.64
N PRO A 384 -12.92 -21.60 -2.48
CA PRO A 384 -12.22 -21.75 -1.22
C PRO A 384 -11.46 -20.47 -0.87
N GLY A 385 -11.55 -20.04 0.39
CA GLY A 385 -10.77 -18.92 0.92
C GLY A 385 -11.28 -18.46 2.28
N CYS A 386 -10.59 -17.49 2.88
CA CYS A 386 -10.97 -16.97 4.19
C CYS A 386 -12.29 -16.19 4.15
N THR A 387 -13.26 -16.62 4.95
CA THR A 387 -14.60 -16.04 5.11
C THR A 387 -14.74 -15.15 6.36
N ASP A 388 -13.71 -15.09 7.21
CA ASP A 388 -13.68 -14.24 8.42
C ASP A 388 -13.34 -12.79 8.07
N GLU A 389 -14.29 -11.87 8.26
CA GLU A 389 -14.13 -10.44 7.98
C GLU A 389 -13.02 -9.74 8.80
N THR A 390 -12.52 -10.38 9.86
CA THR A 390 -11.46 -9.85 10.73
C THR A 390 -10.05 -10.31 10.34
N ALA A 391 -9.92 -11.25 9.40
CA ALA A 391 -8.64 -11.76 8.93
C ALA A 391 -8.02 -10.88 7.83
N PHE A 392 -6.70 -10.82 7.76
CA PHE A 392 -5.97 -9.98 6.79
C PHE A 392 -6.28 -10.35 5.34
N ASN A 393 -6.43 -11.64 5.06
CA ASN A 393 -6.72 -12.18 3.73
C ASN A 393 -8.21 -12.54 3.55
N TYR A 394 -9.09 -11.88 4.29
CA TYR A 394 -10.54 -11.98 4.08
C TYR A 394 -10.88 -11.79 2.59
N ASN A 395 -11.65 -12.73 2.06
CA ASN A 395 -12.10 -12.69 0.68
C ASN A 395 -13.63 -12.68 0.65
N ALA A 396 -14.20 -11.51 0.35
CA ALA A 396 -15.66 -11.34 0.20
C ALA A 396 -16.29 -12.19 -0.92
N SER A 397 -15.48 -12.84 -1.77
CA SER A 397 -15.92 -13.78 -2.81
C SER A 397 -15.69 -15.25 -2.43
N ALA A 398 -15.06 -15.54 -1.29
CA ALA A 398 -14.94 -16.90 -0.79
C ALA A 398 -16.30 -17.37 -0.29
N THR A 399 -16.68 -18.57 -0.70
CA THR A 399 -17.95 -19.20 -0.32
C THR A 399 -17.73 -20.45 0.53
N ASP A 400 -16.50 -20.94 0.63
CA ASP A 400 -16.12 -22.05 1.51
C ASP A 400 -14.84 -21.72 2.29
N GLU A 401 -14.86 -21.96 3.61
CA GLU A 401 -13.76 -21.67 4.52
C GLU A 401 -12.70 -22.77 4.43
N ASP A 402 -11.55 -22.46 3.84
CA ASP A 402 -10.48 -23.41 3.61
C ASP A 402 -9.41 -23.43 4.71
N GLY A 403 -9.60 -22.64 5.77
CA GLY A 403 -8.70 -22.52 6.90
C GLY A 403 -7.48 -21.66 6.63
N THR A 404 -7.51 -20.83 5.57
CA THR A 404 -6.40 -19.94 5.20
C THR A 404 -6.43 -18.58 5.90
N CYS A 405 -7.39 -18.30 6.79
CA CYS A 405 -7.49 -17.01 7.48
C CYS A 405 -6.21 -16.63 8.26
N LEU A 406 -5.63 -15.48 7.91
CA LEU A 406 -4.43 -14.92 8.53
C LEU A 406 -4.78 -13.90 9.60
N SER A 407 -4.29 -14.12 10.82
CA SER A 407 -4.44 -13.22 11.96
C SER A 407 -3.49 -12.03 11.88
N ILE A 408 -3.99 -10.85 12.27
CA ILE A 408 -3.26 -9.58 12.24
C ILE A 408 -2.57 -9.36 13.59
N GLY A 409 -1.33 -8.86 13.59
CA GLY A 409 -0.64 -8.43 14.81
C GLY A 409 0.58 -7.55 14.55
N CYS A 410 1.31 -7.21 15.62
CA CYS A 410 2.48 -6.36 15.55
C CYS A 410 3.77 -7.18 15.78
N PHE A 411 4.73 -7.11 14.84
CA PHE A 411 6.05 -7.75 14.99
C PHE A 411 7.15 -6.79 15.46
N ASP A 412 6.80 -5.57 15.83
CA ASP A 412 7.77 -4.65 16.42
C ASP A 412 8.02 -5.05 17.88
N GLU A 413 9.23 -5.51 18.21
CA GLU A 413 9.64 -5.90 19.57
C GLU A 413 9.55 -4.74 20.58
N LEU A 414 9.44 -3.50 20.10
CA LEU A 414 9.26 -2.30 20.94
C LEU A 414 7.80 -1.94 21.20
N ALA A 415 6.85 -2.62 20.55
CA ALA A 415 5.43 -2.42 20.79
C ALA A 415 4.95 -3.21 22.01
N CYS A 416 4.13 -2.60 22.85
CA CYS A 416 3.51 -3.20 24.03
C CYS A 416 2.57 -4.35 23.68
N ASN A 417 2.02 -4.37 22.48
CA ASN A 417 1.22 -5.45 21.95
C ASN A 417 1.98 -6.30 20.90
N TYR A 418 3.30 -6.42 21.07
CA TYR A 418 4.12 -7.32 20.27
C TYR A 418 3.58 -8.76 20.31
N THR A 419 3.18 -9.24 19.13
CA THR A 419 2.64 -10.59 18.92
C THR A 419 3.51 -11.31 17.88
N PRO A 420 4.56 -12.01 18.30
CA PRO A 420 5.43 -12.76 17.38
C PRO A 420 4.71 -13.91 16.67
N ASP A 421 3.56 -14.34 17.20
CA ASP A 421 2.77 -15.46 16.71
C ASP A 421 1.65 -15.05 15.74
N ALA A 422 1.48 -13.76 15.43
CA ALA A 422 0.50 -13.33 14.43
C ALA A 422 0.98 -13.67 13.00
N ASP A 423 0.06 -13.83 12.05
CA ASP A 423 0.40 -14.29 10.70
C ASP A 423 0.88 -13.15 9.79
N VAL A 424 0.46 -11.91 10.06
CA VAL A 424 0.80 -10.70 9.28
C VAL A 424 1.12 -9.53 10.19
N ASN A 425 2.29 -8.91 9.98
CA ASN A 425 2.67 -7.66 10.66
C ASN A 425 1.94 -6.45 10.05
N VAL A 426 1.10 -5.79 10.84
CA VAL A 426 0.48 -4.51 10.48
C VAL A 426 0.94 -3.45 11.46
N LEU A 427 1.87 -2.59 11.01
CA LEU A 427 2.52 -1.58 11.85
C LEU A 427 1.53 -0.60 12.48
N ASP A 428 0.40 -0.33 11.83
CA ASP A 428 -0.65 0.56 12.37
C ASP A 428 -1.40 -0.06 13.56
N THR A 429 -1.23 -1.37 13.80
CA THR A 429 -1.76 -2.04 15.00
C THR A 429 -0.78 -2.05 16.16
N CYS A 430 0.48 -1.61 15.97
CA CYS A 430 1.48 -1.57 17.04
C CYS A 430 1.16 -0.46 18.05
N GLU A 431 0.93 -0.86 19.30
CA GLU A 431 0.76 0.04 20.44
C GLU A 431 2.12 0.25 21.11
N TYR A 432 2.57 1.48 21.22
CA TYR A 432 3.83 1.83 21.91
C TYR A 432 3.52 2.49 23.26
N PRO A 433 4.44 2.45 24.22
CA PRO A 433 4.22 3.12 25.49
C PRO A 433 4.21 4.64 25.28
N GLU A 434 3.32 5.33 25.97
CA GLU A 434 3.26 6.79 25.97
C GLU A 434 4.52 7.37 26.65
N PRO A 435 4.95 8.60 26.31
CA PRO A 435 6.09 9.24 26.96
C PRO A 435 5.97 9.17 28.49
N PHE A 436 7.08 8.85 29.17
CA PHE A 436 7.18 8.69 30.63
C PHE A 436 6.47 7.45 31.21
N SER A 437 6.02 6.51 30.37
CA SER A 437 5.49 5.21 30.80
C SER A 437 6.23 4.04 30.12
N ASP A 438 6.22 2.86 30.75
CA ASP A 438 6.62 1.61 30.11
C ASP A 438 5.40 0.79 29.64
N CYS A 439 5.63 -0.29 28.90
CA CYS A 439 4.57 -1.16 28.39
C CYS A 439 3.79 -1.91 29.48
N ASP A 440 4.26 -1.92 30.73
CA ASP A 440 3.54 -2.46 31.88
C ASP A 440 2.67 -1.38 32.56
N GLY A 441 2.64 -0.17 32.01
CA GLY A 441 1.92 0.98 32.55
C GLY A 441 2.56 1.57 33.81
N ASN A 442 3.84 1.28 34.08
CA ASN A 442 4.56 1.94 35.17
C ASN A 442 5.03 3.31 34.71
N CYS A 443 4.81 4.31 35.55
CA CYS A 443 5.15 5.68 35.22
C CYS A 443 6.36 6.18 35.98
N ASN A 444 7.00 7.19 35.43
CA ASN A 444 8.32 7.62 35.85
C ASN A 444 8.33 8.60 37.05
N GLY A 445 7.41 8.48 38.01
CA GLY A 445 7.39 9.28 39.24
C GLY A 445 6.53 10.55 39.13
N ASP A 446 6.70 11.45 40.10
CA ASP A 446 6.04 12.77 40.23
C ASP A 446 7.16 13.79 40.53
N TYR A 447 7.56 14.55 39.50
CA TYR A 447 8.77 15.36 39.42
C TYR A 447 8.49 16.81 39.83
N GLU A 448 7.29 17.32 39.54
CA GLU A 448 6.76 18.61 40.01
C GLU A 448 6.33 18.55 41.48
N GLY A 449 6.08 17.35 42.02
CA GLY A 449 5.70 17.09 43.40
C GLY A 449 4.25 17.46 43.70
N ASP A 450 3.38 17.46 42.68
CA ASP A 450 1.97 17.83 42.80
C ASP A 450 1.08 16.65 43.24
N GLY A 451 1.63 15.44 43.23
CA GLY A 451 0.98 14.18 43.62
C GLY A 451 0.40 13.38 42.46
N ILE A 452 0.60 13.80 41.22
CA ILE A 452 0.25 13.11 39.97
C ILE A 452 1.54 12.66 39.28
N GLU A 453 1.53 11.48 38.66
CA GLU A 453 2.70 10.98 37.93
C GLU A 453 2.70 11.53 36.49
N GLU A 454 3.86 11.77 35.86
CA GLU A 454 3.90 12.53 34.57
C GLU A 454 3.13 11.86 33.42
N CYS A 455 3.10 10.54 33.38
CA CYS A 455 2.31 9.79 32.38
C CYS A 455 0.79 10.00 32.55
N ALA A 456 0.37 10.38 33.76
CA ALA A 456 -1.00 10.58 34.18
C ALA A 456 -1.33 12.08 34.24
N GLU A 457 -0.34 12.93 33.94
CA GLU A 457 -0.57 14.35 33.83
C GLU A 457 -1.39 14.66 32.58
N VAL A 458 -2.46 15.41 32.78
CA VAL A 458 -3.27 15.91 31.67
C VAL A 458 -2.79 17.32 31.36
N SER A 459 -2.15 17.50 30.21
CA SER A 459 -1.74 18.81 29.73
C SER A 459 -2.95 19.69 29.41
N GLY A 460 -2.92 20.94 29.84
CA GLY A 460 -3.90 21.95 29.49
C GLY A 460 -3.81 23.14 30.43
N CYS A 461 -4.79 24.03 30.45
CA CYS A 461 -4.76 25.14 31.39
C CYS A 461 -5.14 24.68 32.82
N ALA A 462 -4.16 24.45 33.69
CA ALA A 462 -4.35 23.98 35.07
C ALA A 462 -4.70 25.11 36.07
N SER A 463 -4.60 26.38 35.67
CA SER A 463 -4.86 27.49 36.59
C SER A 463 -6.34 27.84 36.74
N GLU A 464 -6.90 27.71 37.96
CA GLU A 464 -8.30 28.08 38.28
C GLU A 464 -8.64 29.56 37.99
N SER A 465 -7.63 30.44 37.93
CA SER A 465 -7.81 31.87 37.68
C SER A 465 -7.86 32.24 36.20
N ALA A 466 -7.62 31.29 35.29
CA ALA A 466 -7.68 31.49 33.85
C ALA A 466 -9.12 31.33 33.29
N ASN A 467 -9.38 31.96 32.15
CA ASN A 467 -10.68 31.91 31.48
C ASN A 467 -10.99 30.55 30.84
N ASN A 468 -9.97 29.82 30.41
CA ASN A 468 -10.04 28.50 29.76
C ASN A 468 -9.52 27.38 30.69
N PHE A 469 -9.59 27.59 32.00
CA PHE A 469 -9.26 26.57 33.00
C PHE A 469 -9.93 25.22 32.67
N ASN A 470 -9.11 24.18 32.60
CA ASN A 470 -9.54 22.80 32.45
C ASN A 470 -9.41 22.09 33.80
N PRO A 471 -10.52 21.70 34.45
CA PRO A 471 -10.49 21.02 35.74
C PRO A 471 -9.90 19.60 35.69
N LEU A 472 -9.71 19.05 34.49
CA LEU A 472 -9.01 17.78 34.28
C LEU A 472 -7.52 17.98 34.05
N ALA A 473 -7.06 19.18 33.70
CA ALA A 473 -5.64 19.45 33.50
C ALA A 473 -4.92 19.44 34.85
N THR A 474 -3.84 18.66 34.93
CA THR A 474 -2.96 18.60 36.10
C THR A 474 -1.64 19.31 35.83
N ASN A 475 -1.28 19.54 34.56
CA ASN A 475 -0.07 20.27 34.16
C ASN A 475 -0.42 21.45 33.24
N ASP A 476 0.10 22.64 33.54
CA ASP A 476 -0.06 23.84 32.72
C ASP A 476 0.87 23.82 31.50
N ASP A 477 0.29 23.61 30.32
CA ASP A 477 1.00 23.61 29.03
C ASP A 477 1.26 25.02 28.46
N GLY A 478 0.93 26.07 29.22
CA GLY A 478 1.01 27.46 28.80
C GLY A 478 -0.17 27.93 27.94
N SER A 479 -1.22 27.11 27.78
CA SER A 479 -2.43 27.48 27.04
C SER A 479 -3.37 28.42 27.80
N CYS A 480 -3.10 28.75 29.08
CA CYS A 480 -3.98 29.59 29.88
C CYS A 480 -4.21 31.00 29.32
N GLU A 481 -5.48 31.34 29.12
CA GLU A 481 -5.97 32.65 28.70
C GLU A 481 -6.43 33.46 29.92
N TRP A 482 -5.94 34.69 30.08
CA TRP A 482 -6.17 35.48 31.30
C TRP A 482 -7.02 36.72 31.05
N GLY A 483 -8.19 36.78 31.68
CA GLY A 483 -9.01 38.00 31.75
C GLY A 483 -9.35 38.61 30.38
N ASP A 484 -8.88 39.83 30.12
CA ASP A 484 -9.07 40.57 28.87
C ASP A 484 -7.79 40.68 28.02
N ASP A 485 -6.88 39.71 28.16
CA ASP A 485 -5.54 39.64 27.55
C ASP A 485 -4.53 40.69 28.08
N THR A 486 -4.91 41.48 29.10
CA THR A 486 -3.99 42.43 29.75
C THR A 486 -2.79 41.71 30.37
N PHE A 487 -3.02 40.55 31.00
CA PHE A 487 -1.98 39.65 31.49
C PHE A 487 -1.90 38.46 30.54
N GLN A 488 -0.70 37.98 30.23
CA GLN A 488 -0.47 36.95 29.22
C GLN A 488 0.31 35.75 29.79
N GLY A 489 0.40 35.62 31.12
CA GLY A 489 1.12 34.55 31.79
C GLY A 489 2.56 34.91 32.18
N LEU A 490 3.31 33.89 32.59
CA LEU A 490 4.74 33.99 32.90
C LEU A 490 5.55 33.54 31.68
N VAL A 491 6.70 34.17 31.48
CA VAL A 491 7.67 33.79 30.45
C VAL A 491 9.08 33.83 31.01
N TYR A 492 10.01 33.09 30.42
CA TYR A 492 11.40 33.09 30.83
C TYR A 492 12.35 33.45 29.68
N GLU A 493 13.54 33.95 30.03
CA GLU A 493 14.67 34.10 29.11
C GLU A 493 15.92 33.42 29.68
N VAL A 494 16.72 32.81 28.82
CA VAL A 494 18.03 32.25 29.20
C VAL A 494 19.07 33.38 29.19
N VAL A 495 19.64 33.69 30.36
CA VAL A 495 20.68 34.71 30.53
C VAL A 495 22.07 34.14 30.21
N GLY A 496 22.26 32.84 30.45
CA GLY A 496 23.47 32.12 30.06
C GLY A 496 23.37 30.62 30.35
N GLU A 497 23.91 29.81 29.46
CA GLU A 497 24.03 28.35 29.58
C GLU A 497 25.42 27.96 30.13
N ASN A 498 25.48 26.86 30.88
CA ASN A 498 26.73 26.35 31.46
C ASN A 498 27.49 27.41 32.27
N THR A 499 26.75 28.31 32.93
CA THR A 499 27.31 29.49 33.60
C THR A 499 28.10 29.09 34.84
N ILE A 500 27.61 28.10 35.60
CA ILE A 500 28.22 27.58 36.83
C ILE A 500 28.08 26.06 36.82
N ASP A 501 29.17 25.30 36.82
CA ASP A 501 29.16 23.83 36.95
C ASP A 501 28.11 23.10 36.07
N ALA A 502 27.94 23.55 34.82
CA ALA A 502 26.94 23.08 33.84
C ALA A 502 25.47 23.49 34.10
N ALA A 503 25.18 24.33 35.09
CA ALA A 503 23.88 24.95 35.33
C ALA A 503 23.58 26.10 34.34
N THR A 504 22.29 26.37 34.13
CA THR A 504 21.78 27.45 33.28
C THR A 504 21.13 28.53 34.15
N THR A 505 21.32 29.80 33.77
CA THR A 505 20.72 30.96 34.45
C THR A 505 19.51 31.46 33.67
N TYR A 506 18.36 31.52 34.33
CA TYR A 506 17.09 31.96 33.78
C TYR A 506 16.62 33.24 34.45
N ARG A 507 15.95 34.11 33.70
CA ARG A 507 15.15 35.22 34.25
C ARG A 507 13.70 35.02 33.89
N VAL A 508 12.83 35.28 34.86
CA VAL A 508 11.40 35.06 34.72
C VAL A 508 10.67 36.40 34.77
N TYR A 509 9.69 36.55 33.89
CA TYR A 509 8.91 37.75 33.68
C TYR A 509 7.42 37.43 33.75
N ALA A 510 6.65 38.34 34.32
CA ALA A 510 5.22 38.44 34.07
C ALA A 510 5.01 39.20 32.75
N GLN A 511 4.32 38.60 31.79
CA GLN A 511 4.03 39.18 30.49
C GLN A 511 2.67 39.90 30.52
N PHE A 512 2.66 41.12 30.01
CA PHE A 512 1.46 41.94 29.86
C PHE A 512 1.34 42.43 28.41
N ASP A 513 0.13 42.82 28.01
CA ASP A 513 -0.09 43.50 26.73
C ASP A 513 0.69 44.83 26.67
N THR A 514 1.39 45.07 25.56
CA THR A 514 2.28 46.24 25.40
C THR A 514 1.56 47.59 25.43
N ASP A 515 0.26 47.62 25.12
CA ASP A 515 -0.57 48.82 25.15
C ASP A 515 -1.33 48.97 26.49
N ALA A 516 -1.28 47.97 27.37
CA ALA A 516 -1.94 48.01 28.68
C ALA A 516 -1.16 48.85 29.70
N ALA A 517 -1.87 49.67 30.47
CA ALA A 517 -1.27 50.39 31.60
C ALA A 517 -1.43 49.56 32.87
N VAL A 518 -0.33 48.96 33.32
CA VAL A 518 -0.28 48.02 34.44
C VAL A 518 0.74 48.47 35.49
N ASP A 519 0.40 48.27 36.76
CA ASP A 519 1.29 48.46 37.92
C ASP A 519 1.19 47.24 38.86
N MET A 520 2.19 46.36 38.84
CA MET A 520 2.23 45.17 39.68
C MET A 520 2.55 45.53 41.13
N THR A 521 1.70 45.08 42.03
CA THR A 521 1.69 45.51 43.43
C THR A 521 2.28 44.48 44.39
N SER A 522 2.06 43.18 44.17
CA SER A 522 2.57 42.13 45.05
C SER A 522 2.63 40.75 44.42
N LEU A 523 3.56 39.93 44.91
CA LEU A 523 3.56 38.47 44.82
C LEU A 523 3.31 37.90 46.22
N PHE A 524 2.44 36.90 46.35
CA PHE A 524 2.05 36.34 47.65
C PHE A 524 1.84 34.83 47.62
N GLY A 525 1.86 34.21 48.81
CA GLY A 525 1.53 32.80 49.00
C GLY A 525 0.96 32.54 50.39
N ASN A 526 0.07 31.57 50.51
CA ASN A 526 -0.59 31.14 51.75
C ASN A 526 -1.09 29.69 51.63
N SER A 527 -1.80 29.17 52.64
CA SER A 527 -2.29 27.78 52.63
C SER A 527 -3.50 27.50 51.71
N GLN A 528 -4.06 28.51 51.06
CA GLN A 528 -5.10 28.36 50.04
C GLN A 528 -4.52 28.59 48.65
N ASP A 529 -3.65 29.59 48.51
CA ASP A 529 -2.94 29.89 47.26
C ASP A 529 -1.43 29.75 47.54
N PRO A 530 -0.84 28.56 47.37
CA PRO A 530 0.58 28.35 47.61
C PRO A 530 1.43 29.19 46.66
N TRP A 531 2.60 29.62 47.12
CA TRP A 531 3.65 30.14 46.24
C TRP A 531 4.81 29.17 46.24
N LEU A 532 5.09 28.59 45.08
CA LEU A 532 6.15 27.60 44.85
C LEU A 532 7.22 28.15 43.91
N THR A 533 8.46 27.87 44.25
CA THR A 533 9.64 28.02 43.39
C THR A 533 10.54 26.84 43.72
N THR A 534 10.36 25.76 42.98
CA THR A 534 11.03 24.49 43.19
C THR A 534 11.91 24.17 41.98
N SER A 535 12.87 23.28 42.17
CA SER A 535 13.67 22.76 41.05
C SER A 535 14.07 21.32 41.33
N THR A 536 14.18 20.50 40.28
CA THR A 536 14.65 19.11 40.41
C THR A 536 16.08 19.02 40.96
N GLU A 537 16.86 20.09 40.80
CA GLU A 537 18.19 20.28 41.38
C GLU A 537 18.27 21.54 42.25
N SER A 538 19.32 21.69 43.06
CA SER A 538 19.47 22.83 43.97
C SER A 538 19.69 24.17 43.25
N PHE A 539 19.08 25.25 43.77
CA PHE A 539 19.35 26.62 43.29
C PHE A 539 20.75 27.09 43.67
N TYR A 540 21.47 27.67 42.70
CA TYR A 540 22.77 28.28 42.96
C TYR A 540 22.61 29.59 43.73
N GLN A 541 23.33 29.69 44.87
CA GLN A 541 23.40 30.87 45.71
C GLN A 541 24.83 31.28 46.00
N HIS A 542 25.17 32.52 45.64
CA HIS A 542 26.50 33.08 45.84
C HIS A 542 26.65 33.66 47.27
N PRO A 543 27.79 33.45 47.97
CA PRO A 543 27.98 33.94 49.35
C PRO A 543 27.92 35.47 49.57
N LEU A 544 28.08 36.25 48.49
CA LEU A 544 27.91 37.71 48.46
C LEU A 544 26.61 38.15 47.77
N GLY A 545 25.74 37.20 47.48
CA GLY A 545 24.42 37.37 46.90
C GLY A 545 23.45 38.09 47.82
N ALA A 546 22.23 38.26 47.34
CA ALA A 546 21.14 38.86 48.12
C ALA A 546 19.78 38.32 47.68
N ASP A 547 18.86 38.18 48.65
CA ASP A 547 17.48 37.71 48.45
C ASP A 547 16.72 38.42 47.32
N PHE A 548 17.05 39.68 47.06
CA PHE A 548 16.36 40.53 46.09
C PHE A 548 17.33 41.19 45.11
N GLY A 549 17.04 41.11 43.81
CA GLY A 549 17.94 41.55 42.74
C GLY A 549 18.44 42.98 42.89
N GLY A 550 17.57 43.94 43.25
CA GLY A 550 17.96 45.34 43.45
C GLY A 550 18.95 45.59 44.61
N ASN A 551 19.20 44.59 45.47
CA ASN A 551 20.24 44.68 46.50
C ASN A 551 21.61 44.17 46.04
N ILE A 552 21.67 43.49 44.89
CA ILE A 552 22.92 43.03 44.28
C ILE A 552 23.63 44.23 43.65
N ASN A 553 24.94 44.29 43.83
CA ASN A 553 25.77 45.37 43.31
C ASN A 553 26.62 44.90 42.13
N PRO A 554 26.26 45.24 40.87
CA PRO A 554 27.00 44.82 39.67
C PRO A 554 28.47 45.27 39.65
N GLY A 555 28.82 46.28 40.44
CA GLY A 555 30.21 46.73 40.59
C GLY A 555 31.15 45.64 41.15
N PHE A 556 30.62 44.55 41.71
CA PHE A 556 31.39 43.40 42.19
C PHE A 556 31.61 42.31 41.14
N TYR A 557 30.91 42.29 40.01
CA TYR A 557 31.07 41.23 38.98
C TYR A 557 32.50 41.15 38.43
N GLY A 558 33.19 42.28 38.31
CA GLY A 558 34.61 42.29 37.89
C GLY A 558 35.59 41.65 38.89
N LEU A 559 35.16 41.41 40.13
CA LEU A 559 35.93 40.72 41.17
C LEU A 559 35.41 39.30 41.45
N PHE A 560 34.10 39.11 41.34
CA PHE A 560 33.39 37.85 41.54
C PHE A 560 32.38 37.68 40.38
N PRO A 561 32.81 37.16 39.22
CA PRO A 561 31.94 37.03 38.04
C PRO A 561 30.72 36.13 38.30
N GLU A 562 30.91 35.11 39.13
CA GLU A 562 29.87 34.14 39.51
C GLU A 562 28.69 34.78 40.27
N LEU A 563 28.89 35.96 40.90
CA LEU A 563 27.82 36.72 41.56
C LEU A 563 26.72 37.18 40.59
N GLU A 564 27.02 37.28 39.29
CA GLU A 564 26.03 37.65 38.27
C GLU A 564 24.91 36.60 38.14
N TYR A 565 25.21 35.35 38.49
CA TYR A 565 24.34 34.20 38.35
C TYR A 565 23.70 33.76 39.68
N ASP A 566 23.74 34.60 40.71
CA ASP A 566 23.02 34.38 41.98
C ASP A 566 21.50 34.25 41.75
N SER A 567 20.80 33.44 42.56
CA SER A 567 19.35 33.25 42.45
C SER A 567 18.59 34.18 43.41
N TRP A 568 17.63 34.95 42.90
CA TRP A 568 16.96 36.01 43.68
C TRP A 568 15.58 36.38 43.14
N LEU A 569 14.78 37.03 43.98
CA LEU A 569 13.40 37.44 43.68
C LEU A 569 13.30 38.95 43.41
N THR A 570 12.27 39.39 42.69
CA THR A 570 12.04 40.82 42.49
C THR A 570 10.60 41.17 42.09
N ILE A 571 10.30 42.48 42.05
CA ILE A 571 9.20 43.06 41.27
C ILE A 571 9.81 44.22 40.49
N GLY A 572 10.27 43.94 39.26
CA GLY A 572 10.81 44.93 38.33
C GLY A 572 12.19 45.51 38.66
N ALA A 573 12.89 45.09 39.73
CA ALA A 573 14.28 45.51 40.02
C ALA A 573 15.29 44.55 39.39
N SER A 574 16.21 45.06 38.56
CA SER A 574 17.42 44.35 38.18
C SER A 574 18.59 44.69 39.13
N PRO A 575 19.68 43.90 39.14
CA PRO A 575 20.89 44.24 39.88
C PRO A 575 21.40 45.64 39.58
N GLY A 576 21.57 46.45 40.62
CA GLY A 576 22.00 47.85 40.54
C GLY A 576 20.87 48.88 40.47
N ASP A 577 19.61 48.46 40.31
CA ASP A 577 18.45 49.34 40.38
C ASP A 577 18.09 49.71 41.83
N TYR A 578 17.23 50.71 41.98
CA TYR A 578 16.69 51.07 43.28
C TYR A 578 15.69 50.01 43.74
N ASN A 579 15.93 49.38 44.89
CA ASN A 579 15.00 48.42 45.48
C ASN A 579 13.97 49.10 46.40
N ALA A 580 12.70 49.13 45.99
CA ALA A 580 11.56 49.61 46.75
C ALA A 580 10.70 48.50 47.37
N LEU A 581 11.11 47.23 47.23
CA LEU A 581 10.38 46.07 47.75
C LEU A 581 10.28 46.12 49.27
N ALA A 582 9.06 45.92 49.75
CA ALA A 582 8.78 45.52 51.12
C ALA A 582 8.40 44.04 51.15
N GLN A 583 8.57 43.41 52.31
CA GLN A 583 8.27 42.01 52.51
C GLN A 583 7.51 41.82 53.82
N GLU A 584 6.64 40.81 53.85
CA GLU A 584 5.95 40.33 55.03
C GLU A 584 6.16 38.82 55.13
N ASN A 585 6.57 38.34 56.32
CA ASN A 585 6.84 36.92 56.65
C ASN A 585 7.87 36.16 55.81
N MET A 586 8.39 36.71 54.71
CA MET A 586 9.43 36.12 53.86
C MET A 586 10.72 35.71 54.60
N TYR A 587 11.05 36.36 55.73
CA TYR A 587 12.21 36.01 56.56
C TYR A 587 12.14 34.59 57.16
N LEU A 588 10.98 33.93 57.10
CA LEU A 588 10.80 32.54 57.51
C LEU A 588 11.27 31.56 56.43
N TYR A 589 11.27 31.97 55.15
CA TYR A 589 11.47 31.09 53.99
C TYR A 589 12.79 31.36 53.26
N LEU A 590 13.20 32.63 53.17
CA LEU A 590 14.46 33.03 52.53
C LEU A 590 15.72 32.34 53.07
N PRO A 591 15.85 31.98 54.37
CA PRO A 591 17.06 31.28 54.84
C PRO A 591 17.30 29.92 54.18
N GLU A 592 16.24 29.16 53.89
CA GLU A 592 16.34 27.85 53.22
C GLU A 592 16.64 28.05 51.73
N PHE A 593 15.96 29.00 51.08
CA PHE A 593 16.24 29.37 49.69
C PHE A 593 17.69 29.82 49.48
N ASN A 594 18.27 30.56 50.43
CA ASN A 594 19.69 30.97 50.40
C ASN A 594 20.69 29.83 50.65
N LEU A 595 20.22 28.65 51.08
CA LEU A 595 21.03 27.43 51.16
C LEU A 595 20.97 26.62 49.85
N GLY A 596 20.16 27.06 48.88
CA GLY A 596 19.92 26.39 47.60
C GLY A 596 18.74 25.42 47.60
N ASN A 597 17.92 25.43 48.66
CA ASN A 597 16.69 24.63 48.74
C ASN A 597 15.53 25.36 48.05
N ASP A 598 14.43 24.64 47.85
CA ASP A 598 13.19 25.19 47.31
C ASP A 598 12.55 26.27 48.19
N LEU A 599 11.79 27.17 47.56
CA LEU A 599 10.97 28.16 48.23
C LEU A 599 9.50 27.77 48.14
N ILE A 600 8.95 27.26 49.24
CA ILE A 600 7.57 26.79 49.37
C ILE A 600 6.85 27.62 50.43
N ILE A 601 5.79 28.33 50.06
CA ILE A 601 4.97 29.15 50.97
C ILE A 601 3.52 28.66 50.89
N ASP A 602 3.17 27.77 51.82
CA ASP A 602 1.91 27.01 51.86
C ASP A 602 1.20 27.12 53.23
N THR A 603 1.62 28.08 54.07
CA THR A 603 1.14 28.16 55.46
C THR A 603 0.03 29.21 55.64
N GLU A 604 -0.82 29.02 56.65
CA GLU A 604 -1.92 29.95 56.98
C GLU A 604 -1.42 31.37 57.33
N MET A 605 -0.17 31.52 57.80
CA MET A 605 0.42 32.84 58.03
C MET A 605 0.82 33.55 56.73
N GLY A 606 1.04 32.78 55.66
CA GLY A 606 1.49 33.23 54.36
C GLY A 606 2.77 34.06 54.36
N ALA A 607 3.20 34.46 53.17
CA ALA A 607 4.22 35.47 52.97
C ALA A 607 3.95 36.24 51.67
N GLN A 608 4.48 37.46 51.59
CA GLN A 608 4.35 38.28 50.40
C GLN A 608 5.52 39.25 50.25
N ILE A 609 5.82 39.58 49.00
CA ILE A 609 6.61 40.75 48.64
C ILE A 609 5.69 41.76 47.95
N PHE A 610 5.84 43.04 48.29
CA PHE A 610 4.93 44.07 47.79
C PHE A 610 5.61 45.42 47.62
N LEU A 611 5.05 46.23 46.74
CA LEU A 611 5.45 47.61 46.51
C LEU A 611 4.58 48.56 47.34
N ASN A 612 5.23 49.51 48.03
CA ASN A 612 4.49 50.54 48.77
C ASN A 612 3.87 51.56 47.81
N PRO A 613 2.73 52.19 48.18
CA PRO A 613 2.10 53.22 47.35
C PRO A 613 3.08 54.32 46.91
N GLY A 614 3.23 54.51 45.61
CA GLY A 614 4.15 55.48 44.98
C GLY A 614 5.52 54.92 44.57
N ALA A 615 5.76 53.60 44.70
CA ALA A 615 6.93 52.93 44.10
C ALA A 615 6.80 52.72 42.58
N SER A 616 5.56 52.76 42.06
CA SER A 616 5.16 52.64 40.65
C SER A 616 5.81 53.62 39.70
N ASP A 617 6.29 54.76 40.20
CA ASP A 617 7.08 55.73 39.42
C ASP A 617 8.48 55.19 39.03
N THR A 618 8.91 54.05 39.59
CA THR A 618 10.25 53.48 39.40
C THR A 618 10.31 51.95 39.27
N GLN A 619 9.32 51.21 39.77
CA GLN A 619 9.26 49.74 39.78
C GLN A 619 7.80 49.26 39.75
N GLY A 620 7.53 48.06 39.26
CA GLY A 620 6.17 47.51 39.14
C GLY A 620 5.51 47.78 37.79
N VAL A 621 6.13 48.58 36.91
CA VAL A 621 5.66 48.85 35.55
C VAL A 621 6.45 47.99 34.56
N PRO A 622 5.77 47.28 33.63
CA PRO A 622 6.44 46.49 32.59
C PRO A 622 7.33 47.33 31.65
N ASP A 623 8.28 46.68 30.96
CA ASP A 623 9.16 47.30 29.95
C ASP A 623 8.41 47.65 28.64
N GLU A 624 9.13 48.17 27.64
CA GLU A 624 8.53 48.56 26.34
C GLU A 624 7.95 47.35 25.57
N GLU A 625 8.38 46.14 25.93
CA GLU A 625 7.91 44.86 25.40
C GLU A 625 6.83 44.21 26.28
N GLY A 626 6.32 44.92 27.31
CA GLY A 626 5.27 44.43 28.19
C GLY A 626 5.74 43.42 29.25
N ARG A 627 7.06 43.25 29.45
CA ARG A 627 7.63 42.28 30.38
C ARG A 627 7.97 42.92 31.72
N LEU A 628 7.62 42.27 32.82
CA LEU A 628 8.00 42.69 34.16
C LEU A 628 8.79 41.59 34.87
N LEU A 629 10.06 41.87 35.19
CA LEU A 629 10.94 40.89 35.85
C LEU A 629 10.42 40.50 37.24
N VAL A 630 10.36 39.21 37.54
CA VAL A 630 9.89 38.66 38.84
C VAL A 630 10.93 37.80 39.57
N GLY A 631 11.98 37.33 38.87
CA GLY A 631 13.08 36.60 39.50
C GLY A 631 14.19 36.21 38.54
N GLN A 632 15.30 35.73 39.11
CA GLN A 632 16.39 35.06 38.41
C GLN A 632 16.73 33.77 39.16
N PHE A 633 16.86 32.67 38.42
CA PHE A 633 17.10 31.34 38.97
C PHE A 633 18.21 30.65 38.20
N THR A 634 19.16 30.08 38.93
CA THR A 634 20.28 29.34 38.34
C THR A 634 20.26 27.93 38.89
N THR A 635 20.06 26.95 38.02
CA THR A 635 19.99 25.52 38.37
C THR A 635 20.40 24.66 37.17
N SER A 636 20.79 23.40 37.42
CA SER A 636 21.00 22.39 36.38
C SER A 636 19.76 21.53 36.13
N GLY A 637 18.71 21.69 36.94
CA GLY A 637 17.44 20.98 36.83
C GLY A 637 16.35 21.80 36.13
N VAL A 638 15.13 21.27 36.15
CA VAL A 638 13.92 21.96 35.71
C VAL A 638 13.32 22.72 36.87
N VAL A 639 12.88 23.96 36.61
CA VAL A 639 12.25 24.85 37.58
C VAL A 639 10.75 24.80 37.41
N PHE A 640 10.03 24.59 38.50
CA PHE A 640 8.57 24.69 38.56
C PHE A 640 8.17 25.90 39.39
N LEU A 641 7.37 26.79 38.81
CA LEU A 641 6.87 27.99 39.47
C LEU A 641 5.36 27.91 39.60
N ARG A 642 4.86 28.35 40.76
CA ARG A 642 3.44 28.61 41.00
C ARG A 642 3.31 29.93 41.74
N TYR A 643 2.89 30.98 41.04
CA TYR A 643 2.92 32.36 41.55
C TYR A 643 1.51 32.94 41.66
N ASN A 644 1.26 33.65 42.76
CA ASN A 644 0.04 34.45 42.91
C ASN A 644 0.39 35.93 42.74
N ILE A 645 -0.17 36.54 41.69
CA ILE A 645 0.17 37.89 41.26
C ILE A 645 -0.99 38.85 41.51
N ARG A 646 -0.66 40.09 41.89
CA ARG A 646 -1.65 41.16 42.06
C ARG A 646 -1.17 42.44 41.42
N PHE A 647 -1.97 43.04 40.55
CA PHE A 647 -1.64 44.28 39.86
C PHE A 647 -2.83 45.23 39.75
N GLN A 648 -2.53 46.49 39.47
CA GLN A 648 -3.51 47.54 39.22
C GLN A 648 -3.56 47.88 37.72
N GLY A 649 -4.76 47.89 37.14
CA GLY A 649 -4.99 48.24 35.73
C GLY A 649 -5.26 49.73 35.51
N ALA A 650 -5.46 50.11 34.23
CA ALA A 650 -5.67 51.49 33.79
C ALA A 650 -6.92 52.18 34.40
N ASP A 651 -7.86 51.39 34.91
CA ASP A 651 -9.11 51.81 35.55
C ASP A 651 -8.99 51.99 37.07
N ASP A 652 -7.78 51.89 37.61
CA ASP A 652 -7.46 51.80 39.04
C ASP A 652 -8.04 50.54 39.72
N ALA A 653 -8.60 49.58 38.98
CA ALA A 653 -9.07 48.31 39.54
C ALA A 653 -7.89 47.40 39.84
N LEU A 654 -8.06 46.58 40.88
CA LEU A 654 -7.06 45.64 41.35
C LEU A 654 -7.44 44.25 40.84
N TYR A 655 -6.54 43.65 40.07
CA TYR A 655 -6.65 42.32 39.51
C TYR A 655 -5.75 41.37 40.30
N GLU A 656 -6.24 40.16 40.50
CA GLU A 656 -5.57 39.11 41.25
C GLU A 656 -5.74 37.82 40.45
N TYR A 657 -4.61 37.20 40.11
CA TYR A 657 -4.56 35.89 39.48
C TYR A 657 -3.72 35.00 40.39
N THR A 658 -4.34 33.95 40.90
CA THR A 658 -3.69 32.92 41.71
C THR A 658 -3.29 31.76 40.82
N ASP A 659 -2.36 30.93 41.30
CA ASP A 659 -1.98 29.68 40.63
C ASP A 659 -1.46 29.87 39.20
N VAL A 660 -0.65 30.90 38.97
CA VAL A 660 -0.02 31.11 37.66
C VAL A 660 1.23 30.25 37.59
N GLU A 661 1.20 29.24 36.72
CA GLU A 661 2.26 28.24 36.63
C GLU A 661 3.23 28.51 35.47
N LEU A 662 4.46 28.00 35.63
CA LEU A 662 5.46 27.98 34.57
C LEU A 662 6.53 26.94 34.88
N THR A 663 6.74 26.02 33.96
CA THR A 663 7.81 25.02 34.01
C THR A 663 8.87 25.35 32.97
N PHE A 664 10.14 25.40 33.37
CA PHE A 664 11.25 25.68 32.44
C PHE A 664 12.61 25.10 32.86
N PRO A 665 13.47 24.68 31.91
CA PRO A 665 13.16 24.51 30.48
C PRO A 665 12.07 23.46 30.27
N ALA A 666 11.47 23.42 29.08
CA ALA A 666 10.43 22.43 28.76
C ALA A 666 10.90 21.01 29.13
N VAL A 667 9.98 20.21 29.66
CA VAL A 667 10.22 18.80 29.95
C VAL A 667 10.22 18.07 28.61
N GLU A 668 11.37 17.56 28.20
CA GLU A 668 11.58 16.82 26.96
C GLU A 668 11.96 15.38 27.36
N GLY A 669 11.02 14.47 27.13
CA GLY A 669 11.21 13.04 27.36
C GLY A 669 12.04 12.42 26.24
N GLY A 670 12.98 11.56 26.62
CA GLY A 670 13.76 10.76 25.68
C GLY A 670 14.87 10.00 26.40
N CYS A 671 15.58 9.12 25.70
CA CYS A 671 16.66 8.41 26.36
C CYS A 671 17.83 9.34 26.73
N THR A 672 18.11 9.47 28.02
CA THR A 672 19.22 10.33 28.52
C THR A 672 20.55 9.60 28.69
N ASP A 673 20.61 8.30 28.41
CA ASP A 673 21.86 7.52 28.50
C ASP A 673 22.66 7.59 27.19
N GLU A 674 23.83 8.23 27.21
CA GLU A 674 24.77 8.31 26.08
C GLU A 674 25.19 6.93 25.51
N GLY A 675 24.97 5.84 26.26
CA GLY A 675 25.25 4.47 25.85
C GLY A 675 24.12 3.76 25.09
N ALA A 676 22.92 4.34 25.03
CA ALA A 676 21.78 3.79 24.31
C ALA A 676 21.80 4.17 22.81
N SER A 677 21.19 3.37 21.95
CA SER A 677 21.13 3.60 20.51
C SER A 677 20.18 4.73 20.12
N ASN A 678 19.16 5.01 20.92
CA ASN A 678 18.24 6.14 20.78
C ASN A 678 18.55 7.30 21.75
N PHE A 679 19.80 7.45 22.20
CA PHE A 679 20.21 8.58 23.05
C PHE A 679 19.78 9.92 22.43
N ASP A 680 19.00 10.69 23.20
CA ASP A 680 18.54 12.01 22.84
C ASP A 680 19.32 13.08 23.63
N PRO A 681 20.20 13.87 22.98
CA PRO A 681 20.95 14.93 23.63
C PRO A 681 20.11 16.17 24.01
N SER A 682 18.86 16.26 23.53
CA SER A 682 17.88 17.27 23.94
C SER A 682 16.98 16.80 25.10
N ALA A 683 16.91 15.50 25.38
CA ALA A 683 16.15 14.99 26.51
C ALA A 683 16.79 15.42 27.84
N ASN A 684 15.97 15.99 28.72
CA ASN A 684 16.34 16.31 30.10
C ASN A 684 15.73 15.32 31.11
N PHE A 685 14.86 14.41 30.66
CA PHE A 685 14.30 13.32 31.44
C PHE A 685 14.36 12.00 30.69
N ASN A 686 14.76 10.92 31.38
CA ASN A 686 14.70 9.58 30.82
C ASN A 686 13.26 9.11 30.82
N ASP A 687 12.64 8.96 29.66
CA ASP A 687 11.25 8.49 29.51
C ASP A 687 11.13 6.95 29.52
N LEU A 688 12.17 6.24 29.95
CA LEU A 688 12.28 4.78 29.96
C LEU A 688 12.37 4.14 28.57
N THR A 689 12.44 4.95 27.50
CA THR A 689 12.52 4.44 26.13
C THR A 689 13.92 4.03 25.71
N CYS A 690 14.93 4.09 26.59
CA CYS A 690 16.32 3.77 26.22
C CYS A 690 16.46 2.39 25.57
N ILE A 691 16.88 2.39 24.31
CA ILE A 691 17.13 1.20 23.50
C ILE A 691 18.61 0.84 23.62
N TYR A 692 18.87 -0.40 23.99
CA TYR A 692 20.19 -0.99 24.05
C TYR A 692 20.24 -2.16 23.07
N ASP A 693 20.83 -1.91 21.91
CA ASP A 693 21.03 -2.91 20.88
C ASP A 693 21.89 -4.06 21.41
N GLY A 694 21.52 -5.29 21.05
CA GLY A 694 22.35 -6.47 21.25
C GLY A 694 21.53 -7.74 21.40
N CYS A 695 22.19 -8.87 21.57
CA CYS A 695 21.47 -10.13 21.64
C CYS A 695 20.63 -10.25 22.92
N THR A 696 19.31 -10.37 22.75
CA THR A 696 18.33 -10.55 23.84
C THR A 696 18.01 -12.02 24.12
N ASP A 697 18.45 -12.94 23.25
CA ASP A 697 18.23 -14.38 23.42
C ASP A 697 19.18 -14.97 24.47
N GLU A 698 18.63 -15.44 25.59
CA GLU A 698 19.38 -16.03 26.71
C GLU A 698 20.22 -17.27 26.33
N THR A 699 19.90 -17.90 25.20
CA THR A 699 20.60 -19.10 24.71
C THR A 699 21.79 -18.79 23.82
N ALA A 700 21.94 -17.54 23.36
CA ALA A 700 23.07 -17.12 22.53
C ALA A 700 24.36 -16.90 23.35
N ASP A 701 25.51 -17.17 22.73
CA ASP A 701 26.82 -17.05 23.37
C ASP A 701 27.24 -15.59 23.65
N ASN A 702 26.65 -14.62 22.95
CA ASN A 702 26.84 -13.18 23.20
C ASN A 702 25.59 -12.50 23.77
N TYR A 703 24.68 -13.26 24.39
CA TYR A 703 23.55 -12.71 25.15
C TYR A 703 23.99 -11.57 26.07
N ASN A 704 23.26 -10.46 26.00
CA ASN A 704 23.47 -9.31 26.86
C ASN A 704 22.19 -9.00 27.65
N PRO A 705 22.15 -9.24 28.97
CA PRO A 705 20.98 -8.95 29.80
C PRO A 705 20.68 -7.45 29.95
N ALA A 706 21.55 -6.56 29.47
CA ALA A 706 21.30 -5.12 29.41
C ALA A 706 20.73 -4.67 28.05
N SER A 707 20.65 -5.56 27.06
CA SER A 707 20.04 -5.27 25.76
C SER A 707 18.53 -5.54 25.83
N ASN A 708 17.73 -4.63 25.27
CA ASN A 708 16.27 -4.72 25.20
C ASN A 708 15.74 -4.67 23.76
N LEU A 709 16.63 -4.66 22.76
CA LEU A 709 16.29 -4.79 21.35
C LEU A 709 17.27 -5.75 20.68
N ASN A 710 16.75 -6.81 20.05
CA ASN A 710 17.59 -7.77 19.34
C ASN A 710 18.03 -7.19 18.00
N ASP A 711 19.31 -6.85 17.88
CA ASP A 711 19.89 -6.29 16.65
C ASP A 711 20.31 -7.37 15.63
N GLY A 712 19.90 -8.62 15.84
CA GLY A 712 20.32 -9.76 15.04
C GLY A 712 21.78 -10.16 15.22
N SER A 713 22.48 -9.58 16.21
CA SER A 713 23.88 -9.92 16.50
C SER A 713 24.04 -11.21 17.29
N CYS A 714 22.97 -11.92 17.67
CA CYS A 714 23.04 -13.16 18.43
C CYS A 714 23.96 -14.19 17.77
N LEU A 715 25.00 -14.58 18.50
CA LEU A 715 26.03 -15.52 18.09
C LEU A 715 25.77 -16.87 18.74
N TYR A 716 25.66 -17.90 17.91
CA TYR A 716 25.63 -19.30 18.33
C TYR A 716 26.88 -19.99 17.77
N PHE A 717 27.77 -20.43 18.66
CA PHE A 717 29.00 -21.11 18.27
C PHE A 717 28.75 -22.58 17.97
N GLY A 718 28.83 -22.95 16.69
CA GLY A 718 28.72 -24.33 16.23
C GLY A 718 29.32 -24.54 14.84
N CYS A 719 29.19 -25.76 14.31
CA CYS A 719 29.65 -26.07 12.96
C CYS A 719 28.55 -25.76 11.94
N MET A 720 28.81 -24.84 11.02
CA MET A 720 27.88 -24.40 9.97
C MET A 720 27.99 -25.20 8.68
N ASP A 721 28.97 -26.11 8.57
CA ASP A 721 29.14 -26.93 7.38
C ASP A 721 28.19 -28.12 7.44
N THR A 722 27.21 -28.14 6.55
CA THR A 722 26.20 -29.19 6.41
C THR A 722 26.79 -30.57 6.12
N ASP A 723 28.03 -30.64 5.60
CA ASP A 723 28.73 -31.88 5.32
C ASP A 723 29.49 -32.44 6.54
N ALA A 724 29.53 -31.71 7.67
CA ALA A 724 30.15 -32.14 8.91
C ALA A 724 29.22 -33.01 9.77
N ASP A 725 29.78 -33.99 10.46
CA ASP A 725 29.04 -34.92 11.32
C ASP A 725 28.41 -34.26 12.56
N ASN A 726 28.90 -33.08 12.95
CA ASN A 726 28.38 -32.29 14.07
C ASN A 726 27.86 -30.92 13.62
N TYR A 727 27.35 -30.86 12.39
CA TYR A 727 26.62 -29.70 11.88
C TYR A 727 25.53 -29.26 12.87
N ASP A 728 25.47 -27.95 13.09
CA ASP A 728 24.50 -27.26 13.91
C ASP A 728 23.86 -26.15 13.07
N ALA A 729 22.57 -26.30 12.79
CA ALA A 729 21.82 -25.40 11.92
C ALA A 729 21.63 -24.00 12.50
N GLN A 730 21.73 -23.84 13.83
CA GLN A 730 21.59 -22.54 14.50
C GLN A 730 22.92 -21.78 14.56
N ALA A 731 24.05 -22.43 14.25
CA ALA A 731 25.37 -21.83 14.34
C ALA A 731 25.57 -20.70 13.32
N ASN A 732 25.99 -19.54 13.79
CA ASN A 732 26.29 -18.36 12.95
C ASN A 732 27.58 -17.62 13.38
N GLY A 733 28.31 -18.15 14.38
CA GLY A 733 29.69 -17.77 14.70
C GLY A 733 30.64 -18.96 14.90
N GLY A 734 31.95 -18.71 14.87
CA GLY A 734 32.98 -19.68 15.29
C GLY A 734 33.98 -20.10 14.21
N ASP A 735 35.12 -20.64 14.64
CA ASP A 735 36.17 -21.15 13.75
C ASP A 735 35.79 -22.54 13.21
N GLN A 736 35.28 -22.55 11.99
CA GLN A 736 34.75 -23.76 11.32
C GLN A 736 35.81 -24.85 11.16
N ASP A 737 37.09 -24.48 11.00
CA ASP A 737 38.20 -25.43 10.88
C ASP A 737 38.48 -26.21 12.18
N ALA A 738 38.06 -25.65 13.33
CA ALA A 738 38.24 -26.24 14.65
C ALA A 738 36.98 -26.92 15.19
N LEU A 739 35.80 -26.44 14.75
CA LEU A 739 34.50 -26.88 15.27
C LEU A 739 33.88 -28.01 14.43
N CYS A 740 34.09 -28.04 13.12
CA CYS A 740 33.49 -29.05 12.24
C CYS A 740 34.25 -30.37 12.27
N LEU A 741 33.53 -31.47 12.48
CA LEU A 741 34.06 -32.83 12.56
C LEU A 741 33.62 -33.64 11.34
N TYR A 742 34.55 -34.21 10.60
CA TYR A 742 34.26 -35.05 9.44
C TYR A 742 34.88 -36.44 9.63
N SER A 743 34.05 -37.48 9.61
CA SER A 743 34.48 -38.87 9.73
C SER A 743 35.00 -39.39 8.40
N GLY A 744 36.23 -39.91 8.41
CA GLY A 744 36.81 -40.53 7.21
C GLY A 744 38.25 -40.99 7.41
N CYS A 745 38.83 -41.57 6.37
CA CYS A 745 40.24 -41.95 6.41
C CYS A 745 41.12 -40.70 6.22
N MET A 746 41.90 -40.35 7.24
CA MET A 746 42.84 -39.23 7.28
C MET A 746 44.23 -39.60 6.75
N ASP A 747 44.48 -40.87 6.43
CA ASP A 747 45.76 -41.29 5.88
C ASP A 747 45.82 -41.01 4.38
N ALA A 748 46.60 -40.01 3.99
CA ALA A 748 46.82 -39.60 2.59
C ALA A 748 47.37 -40.72 1.67
N MET A 749 47.80 -41.86 2.24
CA MET A 749 48.25 -43.02 1.48
C MET A 749 47.16 -44.08 1.27
N ALA A 750 45.97 -43.94 1.87
CA ALA A 750 44.85 -44.85 1.66
C ALA A 750 44.11 -44.52 0.37
N ASP A 751 43.55 -45.54 -0.28
CA ASP A 751 42.84 -45.37 -1.55
C ASP A 751 41.47 -44.68 -1.38
N ASN A 752 40.91 -44.72 -0.17
CA ASN A 752 39.71 -43.98 0.21
C ASN A 752 40.02 -42.78 1.14
N TYR A 753 41.23 -42.22 1.03
CA TYR A 753 41.62 -41.01 1.76
C TYR A 753 40.64 -39.87 1.51
N ASN A 754 40.17 -39.26 2.60
CA ASN A 754 39.41 -38.02 2.57
C ASN A 754 40.25 -36.91 3.22
N VAL A 755 40.57 -35.88 2.43
CA VAL A 755 41.39 -34.74 2.86
C VAL A 755 40.72 -33.86 3.92
N GLN A 756 39.39 -33.91 4.04
CA GLN A 756 38.62 -33.16 5.02
C GLN A 756 38.39 -33.94 6.33
N ALA A 757 38.68 -35.24 6.37
CA ALA A 757 38.45 -36.06 7.56
C ALA A 757 39.34 -35.62 8.73
N ASN A 758 38.75 -35.46 9.92
CA ASN A 758 39.44 -35.05 11.15
C ASN A 758 38.92 -35.76 12.43
N THR A 759 37.92 -36.66 12.30
CA THR A 759 37.50 -37.61 13.34
C THR A 759 37.35 -39.06 12.80
N GLY A 760 37.23 -40.06 13.69
CA GLY A 760 37.01 -41.50 13.34
C GLY A 760 38.20 -42.47 13.50
N ASP A 761 37.93 -43.78 13.61
CA ASP A 761 38.95 -44.84 13.78
C ASP A 761 39.63 -45.25 12.46
N GLN A 762 40.87 -44.79 12.30
CA GLN A 762 41.68 -44.96 11.09
C GLN A 762 42.03 -46.42 10.78
N LEU A 763 42.00 -47.33 11.76
CA LEU A 763 42.33 -48.75 11.54
C LEU A 763 41.20 -49.54 10.89
N GLU A 764 39.97 -49.07 11.00
CA GLU A 764 38.78 -49.73 10.44
C GLU A 764 38.27 -49.02 9.17
N LEU A 765 38.56 -47.72 9.02
CA LEU A 765 38.08 -46.87 7.93
C LEU A 765 39.00 -46.84 6.68
N CYS A 766 40.31 -47.03 6.81
CA CYS A 766 41.26 -46.89 5.68
C CYS A 766 41.43 -48.18 4.85
N ILE A 767 41.25 -48.08 3.53
CA ILE A 767 41.35 -49.19 2.56
C ILE A 767 42.61 -49.00 1.69
N TYR A 768 43.38 -50.08 1.53
CA TYR A 768 44.57 -50.12 0.65
C TYR A 768 44.49 -51.36 -0.25
N TYR A 769 44.30 -51.14 -1.55
CA TYR A 769 44.24 -52.18 -2.57
C TYR A 769 45.64 -52.58 -3.06
N GLY A 770 45.87 -53.89 -3.27
CA GLY A 770 47.11 -54.37 -3.89
C GLY A 770 47.33 -55.88 -3.77
N CYS A 771 48.35 -56.40 -4.46
CA CYS A 771 48.63 -57.85 -4.50
C CYS A 771 49.08 -58.38 -3.12
N THR A 772 48.24 -59.20 -2.47
CA THR A 772 48.53 -59.74 -1.13
C THR A 772 49.39 -61.02 -1.12
N ASN A 773 49.89 -61.46 -2.30
CA ASN A 773 50.64 -62.71 -2.46
C ASN A 773 52.17 -62.51 -2.40
N ASP A 774 52.80 -62.98 -1.32
CA ASP A 774 54.20 -62.72 -0.94
C ASP A 774 55.31 -63.24 -1.88
N VAL A 775 54.94 -63.97 -2.95
CA VAL A 775 55.87 -64.49 -3.97
C VAL A 775 55.73 -63.85 -5.36
N ALA A 776 54.79 -62.92 -5.57
CA ALA A 776 54.64 -62.17 -6.81
C ALA A 776 55.63 -61.00 -6.92
N ASP A 777 55.99 -60.60 -8.14
CA ASP A 777 56.96 -59.51 -8.39
C ASP A 777 56.43 -58.15 -7.90
N ASN A 778 55.12 -57.96 -7.80
CA ASN A 778 54.45 -56.75 -7.31
C ASN A 778 53.66 -56.99 -6.00
N TYR A 779 54.11 -57.91 -5.14
CA TYR A 779 53.54 -58.08 -3.80
C TYR A 779 53.57 -56.77 -3.01
N ASP A 780 52.43 -56.39 -2.46
CA ASP A 780 52.28 -55.24 -1.58
C ASP A 780 51.98 -55.68 -0.14
N SER A 781 52.92 -55.36 0.76
CA SER A 781 52.80 -55.67 2.19
C SER A 781 51.90 -54.70 2.97
N GLY A 782 51.49 -53.58 2.36
CA GLY A 782 50.57 -52.59 2.93
C GLY A 782 49.11 -52.78 2.50
N ALA A 783 48.85 -53.60 1.48
CA ALA A 783 47.51 -53.87 1.00
C ALA A 783 46.71 -54.74 1.99
N ASN A 784 45.49 -54.30 2.34
CA ASN A 784 44.55 -55.04 3.17
C ASN A 784 43.39 -55.66 2.35
N VAL A 785 43.30 -55.35 1.05
CA VAL A 785 42.35 -55.93 0.09
C VAL A 785 43.07 -56.32 -1.22
N ASP A 786 42.94 -57.59 -1.66
CA ASP A 786 43.55 -58.10 -2.91
C ASP A 786 42.75 -57.69 -4.15
N ASP A 787 43.38 -56.93 -5.05
CA ASP A 787 42.76 -56.42 -6.27
C ASP A 787 42.99 -57.34 -7.50
N GLY A 788 43.71 -58.46 -7.31
CA GLY A 788 43.97 -59.44 -8.37
C GLY A 788 45.14 -59.10 -9.30
N SER A 789 45.98 -58.14 -8.94
CA SER A 789 47.04 -57.59 -9.81
C SER A 789 48.39 -58.35 -9.84
N CYS A 790 48.54 -59.52 -9.21
CA CYS A 790 49.85 -60.19 -9.03
C CYS A 790 50.58 -60.64 -10.34
N LEU A 791 51.87 -60.26 -10.51
CA LEU A 791 52.70 -60.40 -11.73
C LEU A 791 53.98 -61.27 -11.57
N PHE A 792 54.44 -61.96 -12.64
CA PHE A 792 55.72 -62.73 -12.72
C PHE A 792 56.45 -62.59 -14.09
N THR A 793 57.70 -62.10 -14.17
CA THR A 793 58.35 -61.57 -15.41
C THR A 793 59.37 -62.49 -16.16
N GLY A 794 59.39 -62.57 -17.53
CA GLY A 794 60.45 -63.21 -18.39
C GLY A 794 60.15 -63.47 -19.92
N CYS A 795 61.15 -63.76 -20.79
CA CYS A 795 60.97 -64.10 -22.25
C CYS A 795 60.39 -65.51 -22.37
N PHE A 796 59.15 -65.65 -22.86
CA PHE A 796 58.42 -66.90 -23.01
C PHE A 796 58.16 -67.31 -24.49
N ASP A 797 58.88 -66.72 -25.47
CA ASP A 797 58.94 -67.22 -26.86
C ASP A 797 60.05 -68.27 -27.07
N ALA A 798 59.68 -69.49 -27.47
CA ALA A 798 60.60 -70.61 -27.67
C ALA A 798 61.50 -70.51 -28.93
N ALA A 799 61.31 -69.51 -29.80
CA ALA A 799 62.12 -69.28 -31.01
C ALA A 799 63.20 -68.19 -30.86
N ALA A 800 63.19 -67.46 -29.74
CA ALA A 800 64.19 -66.46 -29.38
C ALA A 800 65.48 -67.10 -28.85
N ASP A 801 66.59 -66.37 -28.95
CA ASP A 801 67.89 -66.84 -28.44
C ASP A 801 67.96 -66.88 -26.87
N ASN A 802 66.93 -66.47 -26.10
CA ASN A 802 66.94 -66.36 -24.61
C ASN A 802 65.64 -66.69 -23.78
N TYR A 803 64.90 -67.79 -24.07
CA TYR A 803 63.59 -68.25 -23.47
C TYR A 803 63.54 -68.83 -21.99
N TYR A 804 62.42 -68.64 -21.22
CA TYR A 804 62.06 -69.12 -19.85
C TYR A 804 60.53 -69.44 -19.63
N ALA A 805 60.15 -70.35 -18.70
CA ALA A 805 58.85 -71.08 -18.73
C ALA A 805 57.80 -70.83 -17.59
N LEU A 806 58.06 -69.97 -16.58
CA LEU A 806 57.07 -69.62 -15.53
C LEU A 806 56.64 -68.13 -15.58
N ALA A 807 57.04 -67.39 -16.61
CA ALA A 807 56.71 -65.99 -16.81
C ALA A 807 55.30 -65.81 -17.40
N ASN A 808 54.53 -64.84 -16.90
CA ASN A 808 53.19 -64.46 -17.39
C ASN A 808 53.03 -62.95 -17.67
N THR A 809 54.07 -62.16 -17.43
CA THR A 809 54.21 -60.77 -17.88
C THR A 809 55.66 -60.53 -18.37
N GLY A 810 55.90 -59.41 -19.05
CA GLY A 810 57.18 -59.05 -19.67
C GLY A 810 57.12 -59.03 -21.20
N ASP A 811 57.73 -57.99 -21.78
CA ASP A 811 57.67 -57.71 -23.22
C ASP A 811 58.53 -58.70 -24.03
N GLN A 812 57.90 -59.45 -24.91
CA GLN A 812 58.57 -60.45 -25.75
C GLN A 812 59.36 -59.80 -26.89
N ASP A 813 59.01 -58.60 -27.31
CA ASP A 813 59.72 -57.89 -28.38
C ASP A 813 60.99 -57.19 -27.86
N GLU A 814 61.02 -56.85 -26.57
CA GLU A 814 62.16 -56.19 -25.94
C GLU A 814 63.11 -57.20 -25.26
N LEU A 815 62.57 -58.31 -24.74
CA LEU A 815 63.38 -59.32 -24.07
C LEU A 815 63.97 -60.36 -25.03
N CYS A 816 63.62 -60.37 -26.32
CA CYS A 816 64.04 -61.39 -27.28
C CYS A 816 64.70 -60.73 -28.54
N GLU A 817 65.97 -61.03 -28.91
CA GLU A 817 66.84 -60.17 -29.78
C GLU A 817 67.15 -60.67 -31.25
N TYR A 818 67.16 -59.78 -32.29
CA TYR A 818 67.47 -60.00 -33.76
C TYR A 818 68.03 -58.75 -34.60
N LEU A 819 69.13 -58.79 -35.41
CA LEU A 819 69.86 -57.57 -35.98
C LEU A 819 69.70 -57.20 -37.53
N GLY A 820 69.67 -55.89 -37.98
CA GLY A 820 69.60 -55.30 -39.39
C GLY A 820 69.02 -53.82 -39.57
N CYS A 821 69.03 -53.11 -40.75
CA CYS A 821 68.51 -51.67 -40.92
C CYS A 821 66.99 -51.55 -40.73
N THR A 822 66.57 -50.84 -39.70
CA THR A 822 65.18 -50.88 -39.18
C THR A 822 64.28 -49.70 -39.59
N ASP A 823 64.77 -48.73 -40.38
CA ASP A 823 63.96 -47.60 -40.80
C ASP A 823 63.20 -47.86 -42.11
N SER A 824 61.89 -48.12 -41.97
CA SER A 824 60.95 -48.39 -43.08
C SER A 824 60.73 -47.26 -44.08
N SER A 825 61.16 -46.04 -43.75
CA SER A 825 61.03 -44.86 -44.62
C SER A 825 62.28 -44.56 -45.44
N ALA A 826 63.37 -45.31 -45.21
CA ALA A 826 64.58 -45.21 -46.00
C ALA A 826 64.51 -46.06 -47.27
N ASP A 827 65.20 -45.61 -48.32
CA ASP A 827 65.22 -46.31 -49.61
C ASP A 827 65.84 -47.74 -49.56
N ASN A 828 66.41 -48.18 -48.41
CA ASN A 828 67.08 -49.48 -48.23
C ASN A 828 66.75 -50.25 -46.92
N PHE A 829 65.52 -50.14 -46.41
CA PHE A 829 64.98 -50.85 -45.22
C PHE A 829 65.03 -52.39 -45.26
N ASP A 830 65.28 -53.05 -44.11
CA ASP A 830 65.15 -54.51 -43.87
C ASP A 830 64.06 -54.82 -42.82
N SER A 831 63.01 -55.55 -43.24
CA SER A 831 61.79 -55.74 -42.45
C SER A 831 61.82 -56.87 -41.41
N GLY A 832 62.99 -57.50 -41.16
CA GLY A 832 63.13 -58.65 -40.25
C GLY A 832 64.05 -58.42 -39.04
N ALA A 833 64.47 -57.18 -38.80
CA ALA A 833 65.43 -56.82 -37.77
C ALA A 833 64.80 -55.94 -36.68
N ASN A 834 65.18 -56.14 -35.40
CA ASN A 834 64.82 -55.27 -34.27
C ASN A 834 66.00 -54.53 -33.63
N VAL A 835 67.20 -54.60 -34.23
CA VAL A 835 68.39 -53.79 -33.83
C VAL A 835 69.14 -53.27 -35.06
N ASP A 836 69.26 -51.93 -35.20
CA ASP A 836 69.81 -51.18 -36.36
C ASP A 836 71.36 -51.21 -36.49
N ASP A 837 71.86 -51.25 -37.73
CA ASP A 837 73.30 -51.22 -38.06
C ASP A 837 73.80 -49.92 -38.74
N ALA A 838 72.91 -48.92 -38.88
CA ALA A 838 73.16 -47.53 -39.31
C ALA A 838 73.48 -47.31 -40.82
N SER A 839 72.68 -47.88 -41.72
CA SER A 839 72.94 -47.88 -43.17
C SER A 839 71.91 -47.17 -44.10
N CYS A 840 71.02 -46.27 -43.65
CA CYS A 840 69.77 -45.87 -44.36
C CYS A 840 69.77 -44.45 -45.13
N LEU A 841 68.98 -44.18 -46.23
CA LEU A 841 69.00 -42.99 -47.18
C LEU A 841 67.62 -42.28 -47.57
N TYR A 842 67.52 -40.94 -47.88
CA TYR A 842 66.25 -40.15 -48.15
C TYR A 842 66.28 -38.89 -49.13
N THR A 843 65.23 -38.61 -49.95
CA THR A 843 65.13 -37.52 -51.02
C THR A 843 64.06 -36.40 -50.77
N GLY A 844 64.31 -35.09 -51.08
CA GLY A 844 63.32 -33.96 -50.91
C GLY A 844 63.78 -32.48 -51.22
N CYS A 845 62.90 -31.44 -51.06
CA CYS A 845 63.21 -29.99 -51.25
C CYS A 845 64.03 -29.43 -50.07
N MET A 846 65.19 -28.85 -50.36
CA MET A 846 66.22 -28.42 -49.42
C MET A 846 66.29 -26.88 -49.24
N ASN A 847 65.41 -26.10 -49.90
CA ASN A 847 65.38 -24.64 -49.78
C ASN A 847 64.45 -24.17 -48.65
N GLN A 848 65.02 -23.55 -47.60
CA GLN A 848 64.33 -23.17 -46.36
C GLN A 848 63.24 -22.09 -46.50
N ILE A 849 63.16 -21.40 -47.64
CA ILE A 849 62.19 -20.31 -47.87
C ILE A 849 60.95 -20.81 -48.64
N ALA A 850 60.93 -22.08 -49.05
CA ALA A 850 59.80 -22.69 -49.76
C ALA A 850 58.82 -23.33 -48.78
N ASP A 851 57.52 -23.30 -49.09
CA ASP A 851 56.45 -23.77 -48.21
C ASP A 851 56.54 -25.28 -47.92
N ASN A 852 57.23 -26.05 -48.78
CA ASN A 852 57.40 -27.50 -48.67
C ASN A 852 58.85 -27.94 -48.42
N TYR A 853 59.63 -27.12 -47.70
CA TYR A 853 60.99 -27.46 -47.24
C TYR A 853 61.03 -28.71 -46.34
N ASN A 854 61.99 -29.62 -46.57
CA ASN A 854 62.26 -30.79 -45.71
C ASN A 854 63.73 -30.84 -45.25
N ALA A 855 63.94 -30.81 -43.94
CA ALA A 855 65.25 -30.78 -43.30
C ALA A 855 66.02 -32.12 -43.29
N GLN A 856 65.37 -33.25 -43.56
CA GLN A 856 65.98 -34.59 -43.57
C GLN A 856 66.40 -35.07 -44.97
N ALA A 857 66.03 -34.33 -46.01
CA ALA A 857 66.38 -34.64 -47.38
C ALA A 857 67.88 -34.43 -47.64
N ASN A 858 68.58 -35.47 -48.12
CA ASN A 858 70.01 -35.39 -48.46
C ASN A 858 70.32 -35.68 -49.95
N THR A 859 69.28 -35.73 -50.79
CA THR A 859 69.34 -35.84 -52.28
C THR A 859 68.06 -35.21 -52.93
N GLY A 860 68.12 -34.67 -54.18
CA GLY A 860 66.96 -34.14 -54.96
C GLY A 860 67.16 -32.80 -55.76
N ASP A 861 66.40 -32.56 -56.84
CA ASP A 861 66.46 -31.36 -57.73
C ASP A 861 65.50 -30.23 -57.30
N GLN A 862 66.02 -29.02 -57.09
CA GLN A 862 65.36 -27.96 -56.34
C GLN A 862 64.40 -27.07 -57.16
N ASP A 863 64.64 -26.91 -58.47
CA ASP A 863 63.82 -26.03 -59.33
C ASP A 863 62.47 -26.66 -59.73
N ALA A 864 62.32 -27.97 -59.54
CA ALA A 864 61.09 -28.73 -59.83
C ALA A 864 60.28 -29.09 -58.57
N LEU A 865 60.86 -28.93 -57.38
CA LEU A 865 60.29 -29.47 -56.13
C LEU A 865 59.82 -28.42 -55.12
N CYS A 866 60.23 -27.15 -55.21
CA CYS A 866 59.95 -26.15 -54.17
C CYS A 866 58.78 -25.19 -54.54
N LEU A 867 57.83 -24.98 -53.62
CA LEU A 867 56.58 -24.19 -53.81
C LEU A 867 56.58 -22.87 -53.02
N TYR A 868 55.98 -21.80 -53.57
CA TYR A 868 55.86 -20.48 -52.91
C TYR A 868 54.45 -19.86 -53.10
N THR A 869 53.72 -19.63 -52.01
CA THR A 869 52.32 -19.15 -52.01
C THR A 869 52.21 -17.61 -52.07
N GLY A 870 51.31 -17.06 -52.91
CA GLY A 870 51.00 -15.61 -52.96
C GLY A 870 50.10 -15.17 -54.13
N CYS A 871 49.63 -13.91 -54.13
CA CYS A 871 48.76 -13.35 -55.18
C CYS A 871 49.52 -13.11 -56.48
N MET A 872 49.04 -13.70 -57.58
CA MET A 872 49.63 -13.66 -58.92
C MET A 872 48.94 -12.66 -59.85
N ASP A 873 47.90 -11.96 -59.40
CA ASP A 873 47.21 -10.94 -60.20
C ASP A 873 47.84 -9.55 -60.05
N SER A 874 48.32 -9.00 -61.17
CA SER A 874 49.02 -7.71 -61.25
C SER A 874 48.16 -6.46 -61.06
N VAL A 875 46.83 -6.59 -61.03
CA VAL A 875 45.91 -5.48 -60.70
C VAL A 875 45.47 -5.47 -59.22
N ALA A 876 45.82 -6.49 -58.44
CA ALA A 876 45.59 -6.53 -57.00
C ALA A 876 46.63 -5.69 -56.24
N SER A 877 46.24 -5.09 -55.12
CA SER A 877 47.12 -4.22 -54.32
C SER A 877 48.27 -4.96 -53.64
N ASN A 878 48.16 -6.29 -53.45
CA ASN A 878 49.13 -7.15 -52.76
C ASN A 878 49.85 -8.15 -53.69
N PHE A 879 49.93 -7.86 -55.01
CA PHE A 879 50.60 -8.71 -56.01
C PHE A 879 52.06 -9.09 -55.66
N ASN A 880 52.39 -10.39 -55.74
CA ASN A 880 53.73 -10.92 -55.51
C ASN A 880 54.31 -11.63 -56.77
N PRO A 881 55.37 -11.08 -57.39
CA PRO A 881 55.91 -11.57 -58.66
C PRO A 881 56.68 -12.90 -58.61
N ILE A 882 56.90 -13.52 -57.43
CA ILE A 882 57.59 -14.82 -57.30
C ILE A 882 56.68 -15.99 -56.88
N ALA A 883 55.39 -15.73 -56.63
CA ALA A 883 54.42 -16.73 -56.22
C ALA A 883 54.09 -17.71 -57.37
N ASN A 884 53.97 -19.00 -57.08
CA ASN A 884 53.68 -20.05 -58.08
C ASN A 884 52.65 -21.10 -57.63
N THR A 885 52.09 -20.98 -56.42
CA THR A 885 50.95 -21.75 -55.93
C THR A 885 50.02 -20.87 -55.07
N GLY A 886 48.79 -21.32 -54.77
CA GLY A 886 47.80 -20.60 -53.93
C GLY A 886 46.50 -20.21 -54.65
N ASP A 887 45.39 -20.16 -53.89
CA ASP A 887 44.05 -19.80 -54.38
C ASP A 887 43.92 -18.28 -54.59
N GLN A 888 43.68 -17.86 -55.83
CA GLN A 888 43.70 -16.46 -56.23
C GLN A 888 42.45 -15.68 -55.81
N GLU A 889 41.31 -16.35 -55.56
CA GLU A 889 40.10 -15.70 -55.04
C GLU A 889 40.24 -15.31 -53.57
N VAL A 890 41.11 -15.98 -52.82
CA VAL A 890 41.33 -15.75 -51.39
C VAL A 890 42.55 -14.87 -51.12
N LEU A 891 43.55 -14.88 -52.00
CA LEU A 891 44.85 -14.22 -51.77
C LEU A 891 44.97 -12.80 -52.34
N CYS A 892 44.17 -12.40 -53.32
CA CYS A 892 44.33 -11.10 -54.01
C CYS A 892 43.39 -10.02 -53.44
N GLU A 893 43.94 -8.87 -53.07
CA GLU A 893 43.18 -7.74 -52.48
C GLU A 893 42.90 -6.63 -53.51
N TYR A 894 41.66 -6.14 -53.57
CA TYR A 894 41.16 -5.07 -54.44
C TYR A 894 40.37 -4.04 -53.61
N GLN A 895 40.84 -2.80 -53.62
CA GLN A 895 40.36 -1.70 -52.77
C GLN A 895 39.11 -0.99 -53.35
N GLY A 896 38.12 -0.72 -52.50
CA GLY A 896 36.92 0.07 -52.82
C GLY A 896 35.76 -0.21 -51.86
N CYS A 897 34.68 0.58 -51.89
CA CYS A 897 33.55 0.37 -50.97
C CYS A 897 32.92 -1.02 -51.14
N THR A 898 33.03 -1.87 -50.12
CA THR A 898 32.55 -3.27 -50.14
C THR A 898 31.16 -3.45 -49.52
N ASN A 899 30.58 -2.40 -48.95
CA ASN A 899 29.24 -2.43 -48.36
C ASN A 899 28.18 -2.33 -49.46
N SER A 900 27.39 -3.40 -49.66
CA SER A 900 26.34 -3.49 -50.70
C SER A 900 25.23 -2.46 -50.57
N ASP A 901 25.07 -1.88 -49.39
CA ASP A 901 23.99 -0.97 -49.03
C ASP A 901 24.43 0.51 -49.11
N ALA A 902 25.71 0.76 -49.41
CA ALA A 902 26.23 2.09 -49.66
C ALA A 902 25.86 2.57 -51.07
N ASP A 903 25.50 3.85 -51.20
CA ASP A 903 25.15 4.50 -52.48
C ASP A 903 26.28 4.40 -53.53
N ASN A 904 27.52 4.20 -53.08
CA ASN A 904 28.70 4.04 -53.92
C ASN A 904 29.38 2.66 -53.79
N PHE A 905 28.61 1.62 -53.47
CA PHE A 905 29.06 0.23 -53.46
C PHE A 905 29.77 -0.17 -54.76
N ASN A 906 30.91 -0.85 -54.61
CA ASN A 906 31.67 -1.41 -55.72
C ASN A 906 31.76 -2.94 -55.60
N SER A 907 30.97 -3.65 -56.42
CA SER A 907 30.89 -5.11 -56.44
C SER A 907 32.18 -5.85 -56.84
N GLY A 908 33.25 -5.12 -57.20
CA GLY A 908 34.56 -5.68 -57.54
C GLY A 908 35.63 -5.50 -56.46
N ALA A 909 35.31 -4.88 -55.33
CA ALA A 909 36.22 -4.71 -54.21
C ALA A 909 36.05 -5.83 -53.18
N ASN A 910 37.15 -6.28 -52.57
CA ASN A 910 37.15 -7.23 -51.45
C ASN A 910 37.92 -6.71 -50.22
N VAL A 911 38.41 -5.47 -50.29
CA VAL A 911 38.96 -4.71 -49.15
C VAL A 911 38.37 -3.29 -49.19
N ASP A 912 37.76 -2.86 -48.09
CA ASP A 912 37.13 -1.54 -47.96
C ASP A 912 38.18 -0.43 -47.79
N ASP A 913 38.09 0.63 -48.61
CA ASP A 913 39.01 1.77 -48.59
C ASP A 913 38.47 2.98 -47.81
N GLY A 914 37.33 2.83 -47.14
CA GLY A 914 36.71 3.86 -46.30
C GLY A 914 35.94 4.92 -47.09
N SER A 915 35.66 4.67 -48.37
CA SER A 915 34.94 5.61 -49.24
C SER A 915 33.41 5.47 -49.19
N CYS A 916 32.84 4.51 -48.44
CA CYS A 916 31.40 4.23 -48.44
C CYS A 916 30.53 5.41 -47.95
N ILE A 917 29.45 5.70 -48.68
CA ILE A 917 28.42 6.70 -48.37
C ILE A 917 27.10 5.96 -48.16
N VAL A 918 26.52 6.08 -46.97
CA VAL A 918 25.33 5.31 -46.55
C VAL A 918 24.31 6.28 -45.96
N ALA A 919 23.06 6.23 -46.41
CA ALA A 919 21.95 7.01 -45.84
C ALA A 919 21.28 6.25 -44.69
N GLY A 920 20.86 6.95 -43.63
CA GLY A 920 20.11 6.36 -42.53
C GLY A 920 20.09 7.21 -41.26
N CYS A 921 19.35 6.78 -40.24
CA CYS A 921 19.18 7.53 -38.99
C CYS A 921 20.53 7.72 -38.27
N MET A 922 20.91 8.97 -37.99
CA MET A 922 22.18 9.33 -37.32
C MET A 922 22.07 9.49 -35.79
N TYR A 923 20.86 9.40 -35.23
CA TYR A 923 20.61 9.50 -33.80
C TYR A 923 20.71 8.12 -33.17
N ASP A 924 21.64 7.96 -32.23
CA ASP A 924 21.89 6.72 -31.48
C ASP A 924 20.67 6.22 -30.70
N ASP A 925 19.73 7.11 -30.39
CA ASP A 925 18.47 6.80 -29.70
C ASP A 925 17.35 6.22 -30.62
N GLY A 926 17.55 6.14 -31.93
CA GLY A 926 16.55 5.60 -32.88
C GLY A 926 16.67 4.08 -33.10
N VAL A 927 15.57 3.33 -33.18
CA VAL A 927 15.58 1.87 -33.42
C VAL A 927 16.13 1.48 -34.79
N ASN A 928 16.09 2.37 -35.76
CA ASN A 928 16.77 2.21 -37.05
C ASN A 928 18.04 3.07 -37.16
N TYR A 929 18.67 3.38 -36.03
CA TYR A 929 19.99 4.00 -35.97
C TYR A 929 20.98 3.20 -36.80
N ASN A 930 21.68 3.89 -37.69
CA ASN A 930 22.70 3.30 -38.54
C ASN A 930 24.03 4.00 -38.27
N ALA A 931 24.89 3.36 -37.47
CA ALA A 931 26.22 3.86 -37.15
C ALA A 931 27.15 4.03 -38.37
N ALA A 932 26.81 3.43 -39.52
CA ALA A 932 27.51 3.62 -40.79
C ALA A 932 26.92 4.74 -41.66
N ALA A 933 25.78 5.34 -41.26
CA ALA A 933 25.15 6.43 -41.97
C ALA A 933 26.06 7.67 -41.96
N THR A 934 26.38 8.17 -43.15
CA THR A 934 27.21 9.37 -43.32
C THR A 934 26.38 10.65 -43.46
N TYR A 935 25.05 10.52 -43.59
CA TYR A 935 24.06 11.60 -43.51
C TYR A 935 22.65 11.08 -43.19
N ASP A 936 21.86 11.91 -42.49
CA ASP A 936 20.47 11.62 -42.06
C ASP A 936 19.47 11.82 -43.20
N ASP A 937 18.60 10.84 -43.40
CA ASP A 937 17.55 10.82 -44.43
C ASP A 937 16.13 11.02 -43.87
N GLY A 938 16.00 11.27 -42.56
CA GLY A 938 14.73 11.53 -41.88
C GLY A 938 13.91 10.28 -41.57
N SER A 939 14.53 9.09 -41.65
CA SER A 939 13.86 7.81 -41.40
C SER A 939 13.79 7.40 -39.93
N CYS A 940 14.34 8.18 -38.98
CA CYS A 940 14.43 7.79 -37.56
C CYS A 940 13.08 7.38 -36.95
N LEU A 941 13.03 6.14 -36.48
CA LEU A 941 11.96 5.55 -35.69
C LEU A 941 12.44 5.47 -34.24
N PHE A 942 11.57 5.80 -33.27
CA PHE A 942 11.87 5.65 -31.85
C PHE A 942 11.11 4.46 -31.28
N PRO A 943 11.72 3.62 -30.42
CA PRO A 943 11.06 2.43 -29.89
C PRO A 943 9.94 2.78 -28.93
N VAL A 944 8.92 1.90 -28.88
CA VAL A 944 7.96 1.84 -27.79
C VAL A 944 8.72 1.46 -26.52
N GLN A 945 8.54 2.23 -25.45
CA GLN A 945 9.19 1.97 -24.15
C GLN A 945 8.34 0.99 -23.33
N GLY A 946 8.97 -0.02 -22.75
CA GLY A 946 8.33 -1.08 -21.97
C GLY A 946 9.33 -2.17 -21.58
N CYS A 947 8.90 -3.20 -20.85
CA CYS A 947 9.80 -4.27 -20.44
C CYS A 947 10.25 -5.13 -21.64
N THR A 948 11.57 -5.25 -21.83
CA THR A 948 12.18 -5.97 -22.97
C THR A 948 12.72 -7.36 -22.62
N ASP A 949 12.61 -7.79 -21.36
CA ASP A 949 13.10 -9.10 -20.90
C ASP A 949 12.02 -10.17 -21.11
N GLU A 950 12.30 -11.18 -21.96
CA GLU A 950 11.37 -12.27 -22.31
C GLU A 950 10.94 -13.11 -21.09
N ASN A 951 11.63 -13.01 -19.95
CA ASN A 951 11.31 -13.74 -18.72
C ASN A 951 10.49 -12.92 -17.71
N ALA A 952 10.16 -11.65 -18.02
CA ALA A 952 9.33 -10.82 -17.17
C ALA A 952 7.83 -11.04 -17.46
N SER A 953 7.01 -11.10 -16.41
CA SER A 953 5.55 -11.22 -16.44
C SER A 953 4.85 -10.13 -17.28
N ASN A 954 5.42 -8.93 -17.35
CA ASN A 954 4.91 -7.83 -18.18
C ASN A 954 5.81 -7.52 -19.39
N TYR A 955 6.55 -8.54 -19.86
CA TYR A 955 7.30 -8.51 -21.10
C TYR A 955 6.41 -8.01 -22.25
N ASN A 956 6.88 -6.98 -22.94
CA ASN A 956 6.25 -6.47 -24.13
C ASN A 956 7.15 -6.75 -25.34
N ALA A 957 6.73 -7.70 -26.17
CA ALA A 957 7.45 -8.08 -27.38
C ALA A 957 7.58 -6.95 -28.43
N GLU A 958 6.82 -5.86 -28.30
CA GLU A 958 6.92 -4.66 -29.14
C GLU A 958 7.81 -3.55 -28.52
N ALA A 959 8.23 -3.70 -27.25
CA ALA A 959 9.12 -2.75 -26.59
C ALA A 959 10.56 -2.93 -27.08
N GLY A 960 11.17 -1.83 -27.53
CA GLY A 960 12.56 -1.81 -28.02
C GLY A 960 13.54 -1.14 -27.07
N MET A 961 13.06 -0.61 -25.94
CA MET A 961 13.87 0.07 -24.94
C MET A 961 13.24 -0.14 -23.54
N GLU A 962 14.04 -0.67 -22.62
CA GLU A 962 13.69 -0.89 -21.22
C GLU A 962 13.52 0.45 -20.49
N ASN A 963 12.50 0.56 -19.64
CA ASN A 963 12.16 1.79 -18.92
C ASN A 963 11.98 1.58 -17.41
N GLY A 964 12.58 0.53 -16.84
CA GLY A 964 12.44 0.16 -15.43
C GLY A 964 11.13 -0.54 -15.08
N SER A 965 10.31 -0.95 -16.06
CA SER A 965 9.00 -1.56 -15.81
C SER A 965 9.00 -3.08 -15.67
N CYS A 966 10.12 -3.80 -15.86
CA CYS A 966 10.10 -5.27 -15.87
C CYS A 966 9.70 -5.88 -14.52
N LEU A 967 8.65 -6.71 -14.53
CA LEU A 967 8.14 -7.46 -13.40
C LEU A 967 8.53 -8.93 -13.55
N PHE A 968 9.31 -9.48 -12.62
CA PHE A 968 9.76 -10.88 -12.65
C PHE A 968 9.00 -11.71 -11.63
N SER A 969 8.51 -12.86 -12.06
CA SER A 969 7.81 -13.82 -11.19
C SER A 969 8.84 -14.76 -10.55
N GLY A 970 8.76 -14.92 -9.24
CA GLY A 970 9.66 -15.76 -8.45
C GLY A 970 9.39 -15.52 -6.96
N CYS A 971 9.99 -16.31 -6.08
CA CYS A 971 9.70 -16.19 -4.66
C CYS A 971 10.18 -14.83 -4.11
N THR A 972 9.25 -13.96 -3.73
CA THR A 972 9.54 -12.62 -3.17
C THR A 972 9.64 -12.62 -1.64
N ILE A 973 9.32 -13.76 -1.02
CA ILE A 973 9.32 -13.93 0.44
C ILE A 973 10.77 -14.17 0.90
N ILE A 974 11.33 -13.20 1.63
CA ILE A 974 12.76 -13.16 2.01
C ILE A 974 13.20 -14.34 2.89
N SER A 975 12.25 -15.00 3.56
CA SER A 975 12.46 -16.15 4.43
C SER A 975 12.35 -17.50 3.71
N ALA A 976 11.88 -17.56 2.47
CA ALA A 976 11.83 -18.80 1.71
C ALA A 976 13.23 -19.23 1.27
N THR A 977 13.49 -20.54 1.29
CA THR A 977 14.80 -21.10 0.94
C THR A 977 15.22 -20.86 -0.50
N ASN A 978 14.29 -20.54 -1.39
CA ASN A 978 14.51 -20.18 -2.80
C ASN A 978 14.11 -18.73 -3.11
N TYR A 979 14.15 -17.83 -2.12
CA TYR A 979 13.96 -16.39 -2.31
C TYR A 979 14.80 -15.82 -3.46
N ASP A 980 14.15 -15.07 -4.34
CA ASP A 980 14.78 -14.34 -5.43
C ASP A 980 14.59 -12.82 -5.25
N ALA A 981 15.66 -12.14 -4.85
CA ALA A 981 15.68 -10.69 -4.67
C ALA A 981 15.40 -9.87 -5.95
N THR A 982 15.32 -10.51 -7.12
CA THR A 982 14.96 -9.89 -8.39
C THR A 982 13.50 -10.09 -8.77
N ALA A 983 12.77 -10.95 -8.05
CA ALA A 983 11.33 -11.13 -8.22
C ALA A 983 10.55 -9.94 -7.64
N SER A 984 9.53 -9.52 -8.39
CA SER A 984 8.62 -8.40 -8.04
C SER A 984 7.16 -8.84 -7.96
N ILE A 985 6.89 -10.10 -8.29
CA ILE A 985 5.60 -10.78 -8.16
C ILE A 985 5.88 -12.18 -7.64
N ASP A 986 5.22 -12.59 -6.55
CA ASP A 986 5.34 -13.95 -6.04
C ASP A 986 4.60 -14.93 -6.96
N ASP A 987 5.28 -16.00 -7.37
CA ASP A 987 4.73 -17.03 -8.26
C ASP A 987 4.29 -18.31 -7.52
N GLY A 988 4.34 -18.28 -6.19
CA GLY A 988 3.97 -19.41 -5.33
C GLY A 988 4.99 -20.54 -5.38
N SER A 989 6.19 -20.31 -5.92
CA SER A 989 7.28 -21.30 -5.93
C SER A 989 8.06 -21.35 -4.62
N CYS A 990 7.75 -20.50 -3.63
CA CYS A 990 8.46 -20.43 -2.35
C CYS A 990 8.53 -21.79 -1.63
N GLU A 991 9.74 -22.29 -1.44
CA GLU A 991 10.02 -23.53 -0.69
C GLU A 991 10.40 -23.17 0.74
N PHE A 992 9.78 -23.83 1.71
CA PHE A 992 10.02 -23.62 3.15
C PHE A 992 10.52 -24.92 3.78
N ALA A 993 11.58 -24.80 4.58
CA ALA A 993 12.23 -25.91 5.26
C ALA A 993 11.70 -25.99 6.71
N GLY A 994 11.22 -27.15 7.13
CA GLY A 994 10.63 -27.34 8.46
C GLY A 994 10.23 -28.81 8.71
N CYS A 995 9.81 -29.15 9.93
CA CYS A 995 9.52 -30.54 10.29
C CYS A 995 8.26 -31.08 9.60
N MET A 996 8.37 -32.15 8.81
CA MET A 996 7.22 -32.75 8.10
C MET A 996 6.55 -33.94 8.83
N ASP A 997 7.00 -34.30 10.04
CA ASP A 997 6.40 -35.40 10.83
C ASP A 997 5.25 -34.89 11.70
N GLU A 998 4.00 -35.20 11.31
CA GLU A 998 2.74 -34.82 12.00
C GLU A 998 2.68 -35.18 13.50
N THR A 999 3.58 -36.03 14.00
CA THR A 999 3.64 -36.41 15.41
C THR A 999 4.63 -35.61 16.25
N ALA A 1000 5.42 -34.74 15.62
CA ALA A 1000 6.32 -33.82 16.28
C ALA A 1000 5.60 -32.53 16.71
N CYS A 1001 6.03 -31.95 17.81
CA CYS A 1001 5.44 -30.76 18.41
C CYS A 1001 5.75 -29.46 17.65
N ASN A 1002 6.80 -29.45 16.83
CA ASN A 1002 7.09 -28.38 15.87
C ASN A 1002 6.84 -28.85 14.42
N TYR A 1003 5.93 -29.79 14.23
CA TYR A 1003 5.45 -30.15 12.90
C TYR A 1003 4.96 -28.90 12.17
N ASP A 1004 5.54 -28.65 11.01
CA ASP A 1004 5.23 -27.55 10.13
C ASP A 1004 4.49 -28.10 8.90
N VAL A 1005 3.20 -27.77 8.82
CA VAL A 1005 2.34 -28.19 7.71
C VAL A 1005 2.67 -27.46 6.39
N ASN A 1006 3.35 -26.32 6.48
CA ASN A 1006 3.79 -25.50 5.35
C ASN A 1006 5.21 -25.84 4.89
N ALA A 1007 5.94 -26.67 5.65
CA ALA A 1007 7.23 -27.19 5.23
C ALA A 1007 7.07 -28.06 3.98
N THR A 1008 7.61 -27.60 2.86
CA THR A 1008 7.64 -28.35 1.60
C THR A 1008 8.80 -29.34 1.57
N THR A 1009 9.76 -29.19 2.49
CA THR A 1009 10.95 -30.03 2.61
C THR A 1009 11.35 -30.22 4.08
N ASP A 1010 11.51 -31.48 4.51
CA ASP A 1010 11.87 -31.84 5.89
C ASP A 1010 13.31 -31.45 6.21
N ASP A 1011 13.50 -30.54 7.16
CA ASP A 1011 14.80 -30.01 7.58
C ASP A 1011 15.41 -30.77 8.77
N GLY A 1012 14.70 -31.79 9.28
CA GLY A 1012 15.14 -32.61 10.41
C GLY A 1012 14.92 -31.97 11.78
N SER A 1013 14.22 -30.83 11.86
CA SER A 1013 13.95 -30.10 13.12
C SER A 1013 12.91 -30.77 14.03
N CYS A 1014 12.29 -31.89 13.65
CA CYS A 1014 11.19 -32.53 14.38
C CYS A 1014 11.46 -32.84 15.87
N LEU A 1015 10.69 -32.20 16.77
CA LEU A 1015 10.73 -32.30 18.23
C LEU A 1015 9.59 -33.18 18.75
N ILE A 1016 9.90 -34.40 19.19
CA ILE A 1016 8.95 -35.31 19.83
C ILE A 1016 9.09 -35.19 21.35
N VAL A 1017 8.05 -34.64 21.98
CA VAL A 1017 8.03 -34.35 23.43
C VAL A 1017 7.56 -35.58 24.23
N GLY A 1018 8.34 -35.99 25.22
CA GLY A 1018 7.97 -37.08 26.12
C GLY A 1018 8.90 -37.18 27.32
N CYS A 1019 8.51 -37.95 28.35
CA CYS A 1019 9.37 -38.13 29.52
C CYS A 1019 10.61 -38.92 29.10
N MET A 1020 11.78 -38.29 29.16
CA MET A 1020 13.07 -38.90 28.77
C MET A 1020 13.77 -39.60 29.94
N ASP A 1021 13.19 -39.57 31.15
CA ASP A 1021 13.70 -40.28 32.32
C ASP A 1021 13.11 -41.70 32.40
N ILE A 1022 13.97 -42.71 32.30
CA ILE A 1022 13.59 -44.13 32.32
C ILE A 1022 12.88 -44.56 33.62
N ASP A 1023 13.04 -43.79 34.71
CA ASP A 1023 12.41 -44.05 36.00
C ASP A 1023 11.06 -43.33 36.18
N GLY A 1024 10.68 -42.45 35.25
CA GLY A 1024 9.36 -41.80 35.20
C GLY A 1024 8.26 -42.76 34.76
N LEU A 1025 7.05 -42.62 35.33
CA LEU A 1025 5.94 -43.54 35.03
C LEU A 1025 5.41 -43.41 33.57
N ASN A 1026 5.72 -42.32 32.88
CA ASN A 1026 5.32 -41.98 31.52
C ASN A 1026 6.51 -41.90 30.53
N PHE A 1027 7.60 -42.63 30.75
CA PHE A 1027 8.80 -42.64 29.89
C PHE A 1027 8.52 -43.01 28.42
N ASP A 1028 9.05 -42.21 27.47
CA ASP A 1028 9.00 -42.45 26.02
C ASP A 1028 10.43 -42.57 25.42
N PRO A 1029 10.81 -43.71 24.80
CA PRO A 1029 12.12 -43.93 24.21
C PRO A 1029 12.38 -43.20 22.88
N ASN A 1030 11.37 -42.59 22.25
CA ASN A 1030 11.52 -41.81 21.00
C ASN A 1030 11.47 -40.30 21.23
N ALA A 1031 11.29 -39.85 22.48
CA ALA A 1031 11.31 -38.44 22.81
C ALA A 1031 12.73 -37.87 22.67
N ASN A 1032 12.88 -36.81 21.87
CA ASN A 1032 14.11 -36.03 21.74
C ASN A 1032 14.00 -34.65 22.42
N PHE A 1033 12.84 -34.32 23.01
CA PHE A 1033 12.59 -33.12 23.80
C PHE A 1033 11.92 -33.46 25.15
N PRO A 1034 12.37 -32.88 26.29
CA PRO A 1034 11.94 -33.32 27.62
C PRO A 1034 10.52 -32.85 27.99
N GLY A 1035 9.61 -33.81 28.18
CA GLY A 1035 8.26 -33.60 28.73
C GLY A 1035 8.15 -33.95 30.22
N GLY A 1036 7.09 -33.46 30.88
CA GLY A 1036 6.87 -33.65 32.32
C GLY A 1036 6.83 -35.12 32.74
N CYS A 1037 7.64 -35.49 33.72
CA CYS A 1037 7.71 -36.85 34.28
C CYS A 1037 6.93 -36.92 35.60
N ASP A 1038 5.98 -37.85 35.71
CA ASP A 1038 5.17 -38.03 36.92
C ASP A 1038 5.87 -38.87 37.98
N TYR A 1039 5.95 -38.34 39.21
CA TYR A 1039 6.45 -39.03 40.41
C TYR A 1039 5.50 -38.83 41.62
N PRO A 1040 5.42 -39.77 42.59
CA PRO A 1040 4.46 -39.68 43.70
C PRO A 1040 4.92 -38.80 44.90
N ASP A 1041 4.03 -37.93 45.40
CA ASP A 1041 4.32 -36.80 46.33
C ASP A 1041 4.04 -37.02 47.85
N ALA A 1042 4.64 -36.20 48.75
CA ALA A 1042 4.48 -36.25 50.24
C ALA A 1042 4.16 -34.88 50.90
N CYS A 1043 3.33 -34.86 51.97
CA CYS A 1043 2.72 -33.65 52.58
C CYS A 1043 3.69 -32.69 53.34
N PRO A 1044 3.65 -31.36 53.10
CA PRO A 1044 4.60 -30.38 53.67
C PRO A 1044 4.50 -30.03 55.18
N GLY A 1045 3.40 -30.37 55.87
CA GLY A 1045 3.15 -29.96 57.26
C GLY A 1045 3.65 -30.92 58.34
N ASP A 1046 4.18 -32.07 57.94
CA ASP A 1046 4.63 -33.15 58.82
C ASP A 1046 6.13 -32.99 59.13
N ILE A 1047 6.43 -32.12 60.09
CA ILE A 1047 7.81 -31.76 60.45
C ILE A 1047 8.58 -32.96 61.00
N ASN A 1048 7.87 -33.93 61.59
CA ASN A 1048 8.48 -35.09 62.24
C ASN A 1048 8.48 -36.38 61.39
N GLY A 1049 7.78 -36.38 60.24
CA GLY A 1049 7.79 -37.44 59.25
C GLY A 1049 6.87 -38.63 59.57
N ASP A 1050 5.84 -38.45 60.41
CA ASP A 1050 4.91 -39.51 60.82
C ASP A 1050 3.58 -39.55 60.05
N SER A 1051 3.46 -38.71 59.02
CA SER A 1051 2.32 -38.53 58.12
C SER A 1051 1.06 -37.96 58.80
N PHE A 1052 1.21 -37.33 59.97
CA PHE A 1052 0.17 -36.56 60.62
C PHE A 1052 0.67 -35.14 60.94
N VAL A 1053 -0.25 -34.18 61.01
CA VAL A 1053 0.07 -32.81 61.45
C VAL A 1053 -0.63 -32.59 62.79
N ASP A 1054 0.10 -32.69 63.90
CA ASP A 1054 -0.47 -32.52 65.24
C ASP A 1054 0.45 -31.78 66.23
N VAL A 1055 0.09 -31.76 67.52
CA VAL A 1055 0.81 -31.01 68.55
C VAL A 1055 2.27 -31.47 68.70
N SER A 1056 2.59 -32.68 68.24
CA SER A 1056 3.94 -33.25 68.19
C SER A 1056 4.86 -32.47 67.24
N ASP A 1057 4.34 -32.05 66.08
CA ASP A 1057 5.07 -31.24 65.08
C ASP A 1057 5.36 -29.86 65.63
N LEU A 1058 4.39 -29.26 66.31
CA LEU A 1058 4.54 -27.95 66.94
C LEU A 1058 5.56 -27.98 68.09
N LEU A 1059 5.61 -29.08 68.85
CA LEU A 1059 6.62 -29.28 69.90
C LEU A 1059 8.02 -29.56 69.33
N THR A 1060 8.10 -30.13 68.14
CA THR A 1060 9.36 -30.36 67.41
C THR A 1060 9.88 -29.04 66.86
N PHE A 1061 9.00 -28.24 66.26
CA PHE A 1061 9.32 -26.87 65.83
C PHE A 1061 9.86 -26.01 66.99
N PHE A 1062 9.19 -25.99 68.15
CA PHE A 1062 9.67 -25.22 69.31
C PHE A 1062 10.98 -25.72 69.93
N GLN A 1063 11.43 -26.95 69.63
CA GLN A 1063 12.76 -27.42 70.05
C GLN A 1063 13.90 -26.84 69.20
N TYR A 1064 13.62 -26.47 67.95
CA TYR A 1064 14.59 -25.89 67.03
C TYR A 1064 14.44 -24.37 66.88
N TYR A 1065 13.33 -23.81 67.32
CA TYR A 1065 13.09 -22.37 67.25
C TYR A 1065 14.08 -21.57 68.13
N GLY A 1066 14.96 -20.81 67.48
CA GLY A 1066 15.98 -19.99 68.11
C GLY A 1066 17.38 -20.61 68.21
N THR A 1067 17.63 -21.77 67.61
CA THR A 1067 19.01 -22.25 67.41
C THR A 1067 19.65 -21.56 66.20
N PRO A 1068 20.84 -20.95 66.31
CA PRO A 1068 21.52 -20.38 65.15
C PRO A 1068 22.01 -21.49 64.22
N CYS A 1069 21.63 -21.40 62.95
CA CYS A 1069 22.20 -22.23 61.90
C CYS A 1069 23.63 -21.72 61.59
N PRO A 1070 24.63 -22.61 61.50
CA PRO A 1070 25.89 -22.25 60.86
C PRO A 1070 25.65 -22.06 59.36
N GLU A 1071 26.16 -20.97 58.80
CA GLU A 1071 26.21 -20.73 57.34
C GLU A 1071 26.83 -21.91 56.59
#